data_AF-A0A4P5Y5M1-F1
#
_entry.id   AF-A0A4P5Y5M1-F1
#
_cell.length_a   1.000
_cell.length_b   1.000
_cell.length_c   1.000
_cell.angle_alpha   90.00
_cell.angle_beta   90.00
_cell.angle_gamma   90.00
#
_symmetry.space_group_name_H-M   'P 1'
#
loop_
_entity.id
_entity.type
_entity.pdbx_description
1 polymer ?
#
loop_
_entity_poly.entity_id
_entity_poly.type
_entity_poly.pdbx_seq_one_letter_code
_entity_poly.pdbx_strand_id
1 'polypeptide(L)'
;MQLALLMGSICSVGMLAGIATAAETAAWKTLYAAPNGGDGPHISCEAPDSPGSLFRAQQRVRELNQSMQGDIVIKLQGGRYELQKTFTLTNLDSGLNGHRVIWKAGDGQPVLSGGRKITQWTKDTSGAWQAPCAFDGFRFISVNGQWRARAMMKEPIRGKDWLLDEKKNKTGIVFDAKEFGTYANAKDLELWTRCPGSGWEMHILPITKMQPVENGTVAARFNVGAGVEWKLGKDSAANLVFFKDLFWVTGSRELMDEAGEWSLESGVLRYIPWEDMAAAEVIVPALEEVIRIDGASEARRAEHIVFDGIAVAHSTWMEPNTFGFWAEQCARYLRPDPKTGVYHNANFYNGAITINRARNISFLNGEVFGTTGAGISMIDYVADVLIERCTIRDTGFAGILAGSWCHGSKRPNQPIGGVFHVGAAAIPERISVVNCEIARTGRCNWNGSGIEMIWTRGSRMEHNYIHDTSSHGITLGLGWDSNVPLGGDNRIARNCIIDPIKRVADNGAIYLNGWSEQGKTTMVLNNYVRNLNPNVGAGIVAFYSDNGSSDFVWRNNVADWSPSGEGKASNPPHERGLYDSNWYSTSRHRTNAGITYVHDPILVLDRNWPEEARKAVEDAGIEGRRLEIINIAKGKPVLASSSWSGVNPTAGVDDNLRTDWADNGKEANSWWQVDLEKPQVISRIELLARQSHQHPEQQRNFAVWVSNDPAFKDKVVVGEQFVPLERAATWTRWFEDPKGYRYVRVQRINNAGHFGFSELQVFGHPADSP
;
A
#
# COMPACT_ATOMS: atom_id res chain seq x y z
N MET A 1 -53.28 5.20 -7.72
CA MET A 1 -54.18 4.17 -8.30
C MET A 1 -53.46 3.64 -9.53
N GLN A 2 -52.86 2.45 -9.62
CA GLN A 2 -52.83 1.23 -8.82
C GLN A 2 -51.35 0.81 -8.66
N LEU A 3 -50.92 0.50 -7.43
CA LEU A 3 -49.71 -0.28 -7.15
C LEU A 3 -50.15 -1.75 -7.12
N ALA A 4 -49.57 -2.60 -7.97
CA ALA A 4 -49.72 -4.05 -7.84
C ALA A 4 -48.47 -4.77 -8.36
N LEU A 5 -47.85 -5.50 -7.43
CA LEU A 5 -47.04 -6.71 -7.56
C LEU A 5 -46.25 -6.94 -8.85
N LEU A 6 -44.92 -6.91 -8.73
CA LEU A 6 -44.08 -7.92 -9.36
C LEU A 6 -43.00 -8.38 -8.37
N MET A 7 -43.36 -9.33 -7.50
CA MET A 7 -42.38 -10.24 -6.90
C MET A 7 -41.91 -11.17 -8.02
N GLY A 8 -40.87 -10.76 -8.74
CA GLY A 8 -40.15 -11.62 -9.66
C GLY A 8 -38.88 -12.12 -8.97
N SER A 9 -38.89 -13.37 -8.52
CA SER A 9 -37.67 -14.09 -8.15
C SER A 9 -36.72 -14.11 -9.36
N ILE A 10 -35.78 -13.17 -9.39
CA ILE A 10 -34.60 -13.28 -10.25
C ILE A 10 -33.69 -14.29 -9.56
N CYS A 11 -33.93 -15.58 -9.84
CA CYS A 11 -32.85 -16.55 -9.84
C CYS A 11 -31.86 -16.11 -10.91
N SER A 12 -30.92 -15.23 -10.53
CA SER A 12 -29.71 -15.02 -11.29
C SER A 12 -29.01 -16.37 -11.33
N VAL A 13 -29.11 -17.03 -12.48
CA VAL A 13 -28.22 -18.13 -12.86
C VAL A 13 -26.82 -17.54 -12.83
N GLY A 14 -26.16 -17.68 -11.68
CA GLY A 14 -24.75 -17.40 -11.55
C GLY A 14 -24.04 -18.34 -12.50
N MET A 15 -23.58 -17.83 -13.64
CA MET A 15 -22.34 -18.32 -14.21
C MET A 15 -21.23 -17.93 -13.22
N LEU A 16 -21.15 -18.69 -12.12
CA LEU A 16 -19.87 -19.14 -11.63
C LEU A 16 -19.23 -19.81 -12.84
N ALA A 17 -18.40 -19.07 -13.57
CA ALA A 17 -17.31 -19.70 -14.27
C ALA A 17 -16.61 -20.49 -13.17
N GLY A 18 -16.82 -21.81 -13.18
CA GLY A 18 -16.23 -22.70 -12.21
C GLY A 18 -14.77 -22.31 -12.12
N ILE A 19 -14.28 -22.14 -10.89
CA ILE A 19 -12.86 -22.11 -10.62
C ILE A 19 -12.36 -23.40 -11.23
N ALA A 20 -11.82 -23.31 -12.45
CA ALA A 20 -11.04 -24.36 -13.00
C ALA A 20 -9.81 -24.37 -12.10
N THR A 21 -9.87 -25.18 -11.04
CA THR A 21 -8.67 -25.86 -10.57
C THR A 21 -8.03 -26.35 -11.85
N ALA A 22 -6.91 -25.75 -12.23
CA ALA A 22 -6.19 -26.19 -13.41
C ALA A 22 -5.92 -27.67 -13.17
N ALA A 23 -6.75 -28.54 -13.76
CA ALA A 23 -6.39 -29.93 -13.91
C ALA A 23 -5.01 -29.87 -14.55
N GLU A 24 -4.02 -30.52 -13.94
CA GLU A 24 -2.68 -30.60 -14.51
C GLU A 24 -2.81 -31.30 -15.86
N THR A 25 -3.06 -30.51 -16.91
CA THR A 25 -2.95 -30.93 -18.28
C THR A 25 -1.49 -31.29 -18.46
N ALA A 26 -1.21 -32.55 -18.77
CA ALA A 26 0.14 -33.02 -19.03
C ALA A 26 0.83 -32.06 -20.01
N ALA A 27 1.97 -31.49 -19.60
CA ALA A 27 2.70 -30.55 -20.42
C ALA A 27 3.16 -31.23 -21.71
N TRP A 28 2.99 -30.56 -22.85
CA TRP A 28 3.55 -31.05 -24.12
C TRP A 28 5.07 -30.96 -24.11
N LYS A 29 5.60 -29.89 -23.51
CA LYS A 29 7.03 -29.70 -23.26
C LYS A 29 7.25 -29.18 -21.85
N THR A 30 8.26 -29.74 -21.19
CA THR A 30 8.77 -29.23 -19.91
C THR A 30 10.19 -28.72 -20.11
N LEU A 31 10.42 -27.48 -19.71
CA LEU A 31 11.73 -26.84 -19.66
C LEU A 31 12.12 -26.58 -18.20
N TYR A 32 13.41 -26.48 -17.93
CA TYR A 32 13.99 -26.25 -16.61
C TYR A 32 14.93 -25.05 -16.66
N ALA A 33 14.82 -24.18 -15.66
CA ALA A 33 15.77 -23.10 -15.47
C ALA A 33 16.18 -22.94 -14.01
N ALA A 34 17.41 -22.49 -13.78
CA ALA A 34 18.01 -22.33 -12.45
C ALA A 34 18.75 -20.99 -12.33
N PRO A 35 18.95 -20.44 -11.10
CA PRO A 35 19.70 -19.20 -10.90
C PRO A 35 21.10 -19.21 -11.51
N ASN A 36 21.74 -20.37 -11.53
CA ASN A 36 23.07 -20.65 -12.08
C ASN A 36 23.02 -21.53 -13.34
N GLY A 37 21.87 -21.60 -14.01
CA GLY A 37 21.68 -22.40 -15.23
C GLY A 37 22.45 -21.84 -16.43
N GLY A 38 22.66 -22.69 -17.44
CA GLY A 38 23.48 -22.35 -18.61
C GLY A 38 22.80 -21.37 -19.58
N ASP A 39 23.59 -20.45 -20.14
CA ASP A 39 23.13 -19.44 -21.12
C ASP A 39 23.49 -19.76 -22.59
N GLY A 40 24.22 -20.85 -22.81
CA GLY A 40 24.71 -21.22 -24.16
C GLY A 40 23.59 -21.65 -25.11
N PRO A 41 23.72 -21.42 -26.43
CA PRO A 41 22.71 -21.81 -27.42
C PRO A 41 22.51 -23.33 -27.54
N HIS A 42 23.47 -24.14 -27.05
CA HIS A 42 23.40 -25.60 -27.01
C HIS A 42 22.63 -26.14 -25.80
N ILE A 43 22.29 -25.29 -24.82
CA ILE A 43 21.51 -25.69 -23.64
C ILE A 43 20.06 -25.87 -24.07
N SER A 44 19.55 -27.11 -24.02
CA SER A 44 18.18 -27.43 -24.44
C SER A 44 17.12 -27.03 -23.41
N CYS A 45 17.51 -26.92 -22.14
CA CYS A 45 16.63 -26.74 -20.98
C CYS A 45 15.64 -27.92 -20.76
N GLU A 46 15.72 -29.02 -21.51
CA GLU A 46 14.72 -30.11 -21.46
C GLU A 46 15.03 -31.16 -20.38
N ALA A 47 16.12 -31.00 -19.61
CA ALA A 47 16.53 -31.93 -18.56
C ALA A 47 16.75 -31.18 -17.22
N PRO A 48 16.26 -31.72 -16.08
CA PRO A 48 16.42 -31.09 -14.76
C PRO A 48 17.87 -30.89 -14.32
N ASP A 49 18.77 -31.77 -14.74
CA ASP A 49 20.21 -31.76 -14.45
C ASP A 49 21.01 -30.88 -15.42
N SER A 50 20.35 -30.33 -16.44
CA SER A 50 20.92 -29.35 -17.38
C SER A 50 19.97 -28.15 -17.57
N PRO A 51 19.65 -27.41 -16.49
CA PRO A 51 18.74 -26.27 -16.57
C PRO A 51 19.41 -25.10 -17.31
N GLY A 52 18.60 -24.36 -18.08
CA GLY A 52 19.03 -23.08 -18.64
C GLY A 52 19.00 -21.95 -17.62
N SER A 53 19.52 -20.79 -17.98
CA SER A 53 19.13 -19.56 -17.31
C SER A 53 17.66 -19.23 -17.61
N LEU A 54 17.09 -18.24 -16.89
CA LEU A 54 15.76 -17.69 -17.20
C LEU A 54 15.65 -17.22 -18.66
N PHE A 55 16.67 -16.50 -19.15
CA PHE A 55 16.67 -15.95 -20.51
C PHE A 55 16.88 -17.02 -21.58
N ARG A 56 17.67 -18.06 -21.30
CA ARG A 56 17.83 -19.19 -22.21
C ARG A 56 16.54 -20.00 -22.32
N ALA A 57 15.86 -20.26 -21.20
CA ALA A 57 14.56 -20.91 -21.20
C ALA A 57 13.51 -20.11 -21.99
N GLN A 58 13.52 -18.77 -21.88
CA GLN A 58 12.67 -17.90 -22.69
C GLN A 58 12.94 -18.05 -24.18
N GLN A 59 14.22 -18.04 -24.58
CA GLN A 59 14.58 -18.25 -25.98
C GLN A 59 14.07 -19.62 -26.47
N ARG A 60 14.18 -20.65 -25.63
CA ARG A 60 13.67 -21.99 -25.96
C ARG A 60 12.15 -22.03 -26.13
N VAL A 61 11.40 -21.27 -25.33
CA VAL A 61 9.95 -21.09 -25.53
C VAL A 61 9.67 -20.53 -26.94
N ARG A 62 10.40 -19.50 -27.36
CA ARG A 62 10.22 -18.86 -28.69
C ARG A 62 10.53 -19.81 -29.84
N GLU A 63 11.45 -20.76 -29.65
CA GLU A 63 11.78 -21.79 -30.64
C GLU A 63 10.66 -22.85 -30.76
N LEU A 64 9.90 -23.09 -29.69
CA LEU A 64 8.91 -24.16 -29.62
C LEU A 64 7.48 -23.71 -29.89
N ASN A 65 7.12 -22.49 -29.48
CA ASN A 65 5.72 -22.09 -29.34
C ASN A 65 4.91 -22.08 -30.63
N GLN A 66 5.55 -21.87 -31.79
CA GLN A 66 4.90 -21.89 -33.11
C GLN A 66 4.28 -23.26 -33.45
N SER A 67 4.71 -24.34 -32.77
CA SER A 67 4.30 -25.72 -33.05
C SER A 67 3.59 -26.40 -31.86
N MET A 68 3.08 -25.62 -30.91
CA MET A 68 2.42 -26.15 -29.72
C MET A 68 1.27 -27.10 -30.05
N GLN A 69 1.30 -28.27 -29.41
CA GLN A 69 0.22 -29.26 -29.35
C GLN A 69 -0.33 -29.44 -27.92
N GLY A 70 0.21 -28.67 -26.98
CA GLY A 70 -0.15 -28.62 -25.56
C GLY A 70 0.67 -27.53 -24.87
N ASP A 71 0.44 -27.35 -23.57
CA ASP A 71 1.11 -26.31 -22.79
C ASP A 71 2.63 -26.54 -22.71
N ILE A 72 3.40 -25.44 -22.72
CA ILE A 72 4.82 -25.44 -22.40
C ILE A 72 4.95 -25.03 -20.93
N VAL A 73 5.53 -25.90 -20.10
CA VAL A 73 5.79 -25.63 -18.69
C VAL A 73 7.27 -25.40 -18.47
N ILE A 74 7.64 -24.29 -17.85
CA ILE A 74 9.01 -23.95 -17.47
C ILE A 74 9.10 -24.04 -15.94
N LYS A 75 9.78 -25.05 -15.44
CA LYS A 75 10.04 -25.25 -14.01
C LYS A 75 11.27 -24.45 -13.58
N LEU A 76 11.06 -23.45 -12.73
CA LEU A 76 12.11 -22.63 -12.16
C LEU A 76 12.55 -23.21 -10.82
N GLN A 77 13.82 -23.57 -10.69
CA GLN A 77 14.41 -24.00 -9.42
C GLN A 77 14.33 -22.87 -8.37
N GLY A 78 14.09 -23.23 -7.11
CA GLY A 78 14.10 -22.28 -6.01
C GLY A 78 15.43 -21.53 -5.86
N GLY A 79 15.34 -20.27 -5.44
CA GLY A 79 16.50 -19.39 -5.26
C GLY A 79 16.35 -18.04 -5.97
N ARG A 80 17.29 -17.14 -5.72
CA ARG A 80 17.26 -15.78 -6.27
C ARG A 80 17.92 -15.71 -7.65
N TYR A 81 17.15 -15.32 -8.66
CA TYR A 81 17.61 -14.97 -9.99
C TYR A 81 17.93 -13.48 -10.02
N GLU A 82 19.21 -13.11 -9.90
CA GLU A 82 19.66 -11.72 -9.94
C GLU A 82 19.69 -11.20 -11.39
N LEU A 83 18.67 -10.45 -11.79
CA LEU A 83 18.50 -10.03 -13.17
C LEU A 83 19.41 -8.83 -13.51
N GLN A 84 20.20 -8.98 -14.57
CA GLN A 84 21.03 -7.90 -15.11
C GLN A 84 20.26 -6.93 -16.01
N LYS A 85 19.06 -7.33 -16.45
CA LYS A 85 18.14 -6.55 -17.28
C LYS A 85 16.72 -7.03 -17.03
N THR A 86 15.73 -6.20 -17.35
CA THR A 86 14.31 -6.56 -17.28
C THR A 86 14.01 -7.84 -18.08
N PHE A 87 13.22 -8.73 -17.49
CA PHE A 87 12.69 -9.91 -18.16
C PHE A 87 11.48 -9.52 -19.01
N THR A 88 11.74 -9.24 -20.29
CA THR A 88 10.72 -8.74 -21.22
C THR A 88 10.09 -9.89 -22.03
N LEU A 89 8.78 -10.08 -21.83
CA LEU A 89 7.92 -10.99 -22.58
C LEU A 89 7.09 -10.19 -23.61
N THR A 90 6.99 -10.73 -24.81
CA THR A 90 6.31 -10.11 -25.96
C THR A 90 5.32 -11.09 -26.58
N ASN A 91 4.70 -10.72 -27.70
CA ASN A 91 3.90 -11.65 -28.49
C ASN A 91 4.69 -12.87 -29.01
N LEU A 92 6.03 -12.82 -29.02
CA LEU A 92 6.88 -13.97 -29.35
C LEU A 92 6.94 -15.01 -28.23
N ASP A 93 6.55 -14.65 -27.02
CA ASP A 93 6.59 -15.50 -25.84
C ASP A 93 5.21 -16.08 -25.48
N SER A 94 4.21 -15.82 -26.34
CA SER A 94 2.82 -16.18 -26.10
C SER A 94 2.57 -17.68 -26.28
N GLY A 95 1.58 -18.17 -25.57
CA GLY A 95 0.96 -19.47 -25.89
C GLY A 95 0.17 -19.36 -27.19
N LEU A 96 0.26 -20.40 -28.03
CA LEU A 96 -0.38 -20.46 -29.34
C LEU A 96 -1.25 -21.71 -29.46
N ASN A 97 -2.11 -21.76 -30.49
CA ASN A 97 -3.01 -22.88 -30.78
C ASN A 97 -3.96 -23.27 -29.62
N GLY A 98 -4.34 -22.32 -28.78
CA GLY A 98 -5.20 -22.56 -27.61
C GLY A 98 -4.47 -23.08 -26.37
N HIS A 99 -3.14 -23.06 -26.38
CA HIS A 99 -2.29 -23.52 -25.28
C HIS A 99 -1.60 -22.37 -24.56
N ARG A 100 -0.97 -22.66 -23.41
CA ARG A 100 -0.34 -21.69 -22.51
C ARG A 100 1.17 -21.90 -22.40
N VAL A 101 1.86 -20.81 -22.07
CA VAL A 101 3.25 -20.84 -21.59
C VAL A 101 3.23 -20.57 -20.09
N ILE A 102 3.68 -21.55 -19.30
CA ILE A 102 3.53 -21.54 -17.84
C ILE A 102 4.91 -21.52 -17.17
N TRP A 103 5.26 -20.41 -16.56
CA TRP A 103 6.44 -20.25 -15.69
C TRP A 103 6.05 -20.68 -14.27
N LYS A 104 6.47 -21.88 -13.86
CA LYS A 104 6.04 -22.52 -12.62
C LYS A 104 7.21 -22.71 -11.66
N ALA A 105 7.00 -22.50 -10.38
CA ALA A 105 7.94 -22.91 -9.34
C ALA A 105 8.20 -24.42 -9.41
N GLY A 106 9.47 -24.81 -9.36
CA GLY A 106 9.92 -26.19 -9.17
C GLY A 106 10.09 -26.48 -7.68
N ASP A 107 11.23 -27.06 -7.31
CA ASP A 107 11.56 -27.31 -5.90
C ASP A 107 12.03 -26.00 -5.25
N GLY A 108 11.24 -25.51 -4.28
CA GLY A 108 11.45 -24.22 -3.61
C GLY A 108 10.93 -23.01 -4.40
N GLN A 109 10.87 -21.84 -3.76
CA GLN A 109 10.34 -20.62 -4.38
C GLN A 109 11.42 -19.89 -5.20
N PRO A 110 11.22 -19.68 -6.51
CA PRO A 110 12.09 -18.85 -7.33
C PRO A 110 11.78 -17.36 -7.09
N VAL A 111 12.82 -16.55 -6.87
CA VAL A 111 12.72 -15.09 -6.69
C VAL A 111 13.40 -14.37 -7.84
N LEU A 112 12.63 -13.80 -8.76
CA LEU A 112 13.15 -12.92 -9.81
C LEU A 112 13.44 -11.56 -9.20
N SER A 113 14.72 -11.19 -9.14
CA SER A 113 15.14 -10.00 -8.42
C SER A 113 15.80 -8.96 -9.32
N GLY A 114 15.31 -7.71 -9.23
CA GLY A 114 15.96 -6.53 -9.81
C GLY A 114 17.05 -5.92 -8.93
N GLY A 115 17.38 -6.55 -7.80
CA GLY A 115 18.31 -6.02 -6.80
C GLY A 115 19.74 -6.51 -6.97
N ARG A 116 20.64 -6.00 -6.14
CA ARG A 116 22.06 -6.35 -6.07
C ARG A 116 22.48 -6.55 -4.63
N LYS A 117 23.17 -7.65 -4.36
CA LYS A 117 23.72 -7.92 -3.03
C LYS A 117 24.89 -6.97 -2.73
N ILE A 118 24.84 -6.31 -1.57
CA ILE A 118 25.95 -5.50 -1.04
C ILE A 118 26.80 -6.36 -0.12
N THR A 119 28.13 -6.25 -0.27
CA THR A 119 29.12 -7.02 0.49
C THR A 119 30.21 -6.09 1.03
N GLN A 120 31.23 -6.64 1.72
CA GLN A 120 32.34 -5.87 2.28
C GLN A 120 31.93 -4.87 3.38
N TRP A 121 30.96 -5.29 4.20
CA TRP A 121 30.51 -4.54 5.35
C TRP A 121 31.61 -4.44 6.41
N THR A 122 31.84 -3.23 6.90
CA THR A 122 32.76 -2.93 8.01
C THR A 122 32.04 -2.08 9.05
N LYS A 123 32.32 -2.33 10.33
CA LYS A 123 31.74 -1.54 11.41
C LYS A 123 32.54 -0.25 11.60
N ASP A 124 31.86 0.88 11.70
CA ASP A 124 32.48 2.16 12.02
C ASP A 124 32.50 2.43 13.55
N THR A 125 33.12 3.54 13.95
CA THR A 125 33.27 3.91 15.36
C THR A 125 31.97 4.34 16.06
N SER A 126 30.92 4.65 15.31
CA SER A 126 29.60 5.03 15.83
C SER A 126 28.73 3.81 16.17
N GLY A 127 29.12 2.62 15.70
CA GLY A 127 28.34 1.39 15.82
C GLY A 127 27.52 1.06 14.56
N ALA A 128 27.43 1.98 13.61
CA ALA A 128 26.89 1.72 12.28
C ALA A 128 27.84 0.84 11.46
N TRP A 129 27.29 0.21 10.43
CA TRP A 129 28.03 -0.55 9.43
C TRP A 129 28.04 0.20 8.11
N GLN A 130 29.13 0.07 7.36
CA GLN A 130 29.29 0.71 6.07
C GLN A 130 29.89 -0.24 5.03
N ALA A 131 29.49 -0.04 3.78
CA ALA A 131 30.00 -0.78 2.63
C ALA A 131 30.07 0.13 1.37
N PRO A 132 31.01 -0.12 0.45
CA PRO A 132 30.98 0.48 -0.87
C PRO A 132 29.68 0.09 -1.61
N CYS A 133 29.06 1.07 -2.26
CA CYS A 133 27.85 0.88 -3.04
C CYS A 133 27.99 1.59 -4.40
N ALA A 134 27.97 0.80 -5.47
CA ALA A 134 28.06 1.33 -6.84
C ALA A 134 26.70 1.81 -7.40
N PHE A 135 25.62 1.67 -6.61
CA PHE A 135 24.27 2.03 -6.98
C PHE A 135 23.83 3.24 -6.16
N ASP A 136 23.24 4.24 -6.79
CA ASP A 136 22.67 5.45 -6.16
C ASP A 136 21.17 5.60 -6.41
N GLY A 137 20.60 4.65 -7.16
CA GLY A 137 19.25 4.62 -7.69
C GLY A 137 18.21 3.94 -6.80
N PHE A 138 18.13 4.15 -5.48
CA PHE A 138 17.12 3.47 -4.63
C PHE A 138 16.62 4.27 -3.41
N ARG A 139 15.44 3.89 -2.91
CA ARG A 139 14.75 4.48 -1.73
C ARG A 139 14.57 3.53 -0.55
N PHE A 140 15.06 2.31 -0.68
CA PHE A 140 15.11 1.36 0.42
C PHE A 140 16.26 0.38 0.24
N ILE A 141 16.64 -0.27 1.33
CA ILE A 141 17.44 -1.49 1.29
C ILE A 141 16.61 -2.65 1.84
N SER A 142 16.86 -3.85 1.34
CA SER A 142 16.29 -5.08 1.88
C SER A 142 17.35 -5.76 2.73
N VAL A 143 17.04 -6.05 4.00
CA VAL A 143 17.92 -6.78 4.91
C VAL A 143 17.20 -8.05 5.33
N ASN A 144 17.72 -9.21 4.93
CA ASN A 144 17.07 -10.52 5.14
C ASN A 144 15.61 -10.56 4.64
N GLY A 145 15.34 -9.93 3.49
CA GLY A 145 14.00 -9.86 2.89
C GLY A 145 13.07 -8.79 3.49
N GLN A 146 13.55 -8.03 4.48
CA GLN A 146 12.77 -7.00 5.16
C GLN A 146 13.13 -5.61 4.66
N TRP A 147 12.09 -4.78 4.44
CA TRP A 147 12.26 -3.39 3.99
C TRP A 147 12.89 -2.52 5.09
N ARG A 148 13.90 -1.72 4.74
CA ARG A 148 14.51 -0.71 5.61
C ARG A 148 14.36 0.68 5.00
N ALA A 149 13.79 1.58 5.79
CA ALA A 149 13.54 2.95 5.38
C ALA A 149 14.82 3.77 5.41
N ARG A 150 14.93 4.70 4.45
CA ARG A 150 16.00 5.70 4.44
C ARG A 150 15.84 6.62 5.65
N ALA A 151 16.95 7.02 6.27
CA ALA A 151 16.93 7.87 7.46
C ALA A 151 16.10 9.15 7.21
N MET A 152 15.18 9.47 8.12
CA MET A 152 14.21 10.55 7.98
C MET A 152 13.98 11.20 9.35
N MET A 153 13.77 12.51 9.35
CA MET A 153 13.35 13.24 10.55
C MET A 153 12.09 12.61 11.17
N LYS A 154 12.02 12.48 12.50
CA LYS A 154 10.86 11.89 13.17
C LYS A 154 9.64 12.82 13.15
N GLU A 155 9.87 14.09 13.42
CA GLU A 155 8.82 15.12 13.50
C GLU A 155 8.86 16.06 12.28
N PRO A 156 7.72 16.44 11.69
CA PRO A 156 7.72 17.39 10.60
C PRO A 156 8.00 18.82 11.07
N ILE A 157 8.64 19.60 10.20
CA ILE A 157 8.86 21.03 10.37
C ILE A 157 7.97 21.84 9.42
N ARG A 158 7.86 23.15 9.65
CA ARG A 158 7.14 24.08 8.76
C ARG A 158 8.08 25.15 8.25
N GLY A 159 7.89 25.56 7.00
CA GLY A 159 8.58 26.72 6.45
C GLY A 159 8.06 28.03 7.05
N LYS A 160 8.93 29.03 7.08
CA LYS A 160 8.62 30.41 7.49
C LYS A 160 8.20 31.28 6.31
N ASP A 161 8.78 31.05 5.14
CA ASP A 161 8.45 31.77 3.90
C ASP A 161 8.93 31.01 2.66
N TRP A 162 8.55 31.48 1.48
CA TRP A 162 9.15 31.07 0.21
C TRP A 162 10.52 31.72 0.01
N LEU A 163 11.46 30.96 -0.54
CA LEU A 163 12.65 31.54 -1.16
C LEU A 163 12.27 32.04 -2.57
N LEU A 164 12.55 33.31 -2.84
CA LEU A 164 12.27 33.94 -4.12
C LEU A 164 13.55 34.19 -4.92
N ASP A 165 13.49 34.03 -6.24
CA ASP A 165 14.52 34.53 -7.15
C ASP A 165 14.33 36.03 -7.47
N GLU A 166 15.22 36.58 -8.30
CA GLU A 166 15.18 38.00 -8.71
C GLU A 166 13.89 38.39 -9.44
N LYS A 167 13.20 37.42 -10.06
CA LYS A 167 11.92 37.60 -10.76
C LYS A 167 10.71 37.34 -9.85
N LYS A 168 10.93 37.12 -8.55
CA LYS A 168 9.92 36.76 -7.54
C LYS A 168 9.29 35.38 -7.75
N ASN A 169 9.93 34.49 -8.52
CA ASN A 169 9.50 33.10 -8.63
C ASN A 169 9.90 32.35 -7.36
N LYS A 170 9.06 31.41 -6.94
CA LYS A 170 9.34 30.54 -5.79
C LYS A 170 10.32 29.47 -6.22
N THR A 171 11.47 29.40 -5.57
CA THR A 171 12.59 28.49 -5.92
C THR A 171 13.04 27.60 -4.77
N GLY A 172 12.37 27.71 -3.62
CA GLY A 172 12.71 26.99 -2.40
C GLY A 172 11.84 27.42 -1.24
N ILE A 173 12.10 26.86 -0.06
CA ILE A 173 11.43 27.21 1.20
C ILE A 173 12.48 27.62 2.23
N VAL A 174 12.15 28.64 3.02
CA VAL A 174 12.97 29.12 4.14
C VAL A 174 12.47 28.49 5.43
N PHE A 175 13.37 27.87 6.20
CA PHE A 175 13.09 27.20 7.46
C PHE A 175 13.87 27.85 8.62
N ASP A 176 13.42 27.62 9.87
CA ASP A 176 14.28 27.84 11.03
C ASP A 176 15.52 26.93 10.93
N ALA A 177 16.73 27.48 11.09
CA ALA A 177 17.94 26.67 10.92
C ALA A 177 18.11 25.62 12.04
N LYS A 178 17.58 25.86 13.24
CA LYS A 178 17.66 24.89 14.34
C LYS A 178 16.70 23.73 14.13
N GLU A 179 15.49 24.01 13.65
CA GLU A 179 14.50 22.97 13.32
C GLU A 179 14.90 22.18 12.07
N PHE A 180 15.45 22.85 11.06
CA PHE A 180 15.87 22.19 9.82
C PHE A 180 17.04 21.25 10.03
N GLY A 181 17.99 21.60 10.90
CA GLY A 181 19.21 20.85 11.13
C GLY A 181 20.38 21.27 10.24
N THR A 182 21.53 20.65 10.45
CA THR A 182 22.77 20.89 9.68
C THR A 182 23.17 19.62 8.95
N TYR A 183 23.35 19.70 7.64
CA TYR A 183 23.67 18.55 6.79
C TYR A 183 24.87 18.87 5.90
N ALA A 184 25.72 17.87 5.67
CA ALA A 184 26.95 18.06 4.92
C ALA A 184 26.71 18.24 3.41
N ASN A 185 25.71 17.54 2.84
CA ASN A 185 25.46 17.52 1.41
C ASN A 185 23.98 17.74 1.08
N ALA A 186 23.66 18.87 0.45
CA ALA A 186 22.30 19.18 0.03
C ALA A 186 21.74 18.17 -0.99
N LYS A 187 22.59 17.65 -1.89
CA LYS A 187 22.15 16.83 -3.03
C LYS A 187 21.64 15.45 -2.64
N ASP A 188 21.99 14.99 -1.44
CA ASP A 188 21.54 13.70 -0.92
C ASP A 188 20.15 13.83 -0.25
N LEU A 189 19.68 15.05 0.00
CA LEU A 189 18.46 15.33 0.75
C LEU A 189 17.23 15.46 -0.14
N GLU A 190 16.11 15.01 0.41
CA GLU A 190 14.77 15.28 -0.11
C GLU A 190 13.90 15.92 0.97
N LEU A 191 13.02 16.84 0.56
CA LEU A 191 11.88 17.27 1.37
C LEU A 191 10.66 16.49 0.95
N TRP A 192 10.10 15.73 1.89
CA TRP A 192 8.80 15.10 1.73
C TRP A 192 7.77 16.00 2.38
N THR A 193 6.69 16.31 1.67
CA THR A 193 5.65 17.21 2.20
C THR A 193 4.28 16.59 2.11
N ARG A 194 3.45 16.90 3.11
CA ARG A 194 2.01 16.67 3.11
C ARG A 194 1.28 18.00 3.28
N CYS A 195 0.42 18.34 2.34
CA CYS A 195 -0.38 19.56 2.38
C CYS A 195 -1.43 19.49 3.51
N PRO A 196 -1.42 20.37 4.53
CA PRO A 196 -2.41 20.36 5.61
C PRO A 196 -3.80 20.85 5.17
N GLY A 197 -3.89 21.60 4.06
CA GLY A 197 -5.13 22.21 3.58
C GLY A 197 -6.00 21.25 2.77
N SER A 198 -5.41 20.51 1.82
CA SER A 198 -6.07 19.43 1.07
C SER A 198 -5.94 18.09 1.79
N GLY A 199 -4.76 17.74 2.28
CA GLY A 199 -4.54 16.53 3.08
C GLY A 199 -4.30 15.26 2.27
N TRP A 200 -4.85 15.14 1.06
CA TRP A 200 -4.79 13.92 0.22
C TRP A 200 -3.52 13.75 -0.63
N GLU A 201 -2.62 14.73 -0.59
CA GLU A 201 -1.43 14.76 -1.47
C GLU A 201 -0.13 14.73 -0.66
N MET A 202 0.87 14.04 -1.21
CA MET A 202 2.25 14.23 -0.84
C MET A 202 3.15 14.56 -2.04
N HIS A 203 4.24 15.26 -1.76
CA HIS A 203 5.25 15.59 -2.77
C HIS A 203 6.65 15.27 -2.28
N ILE A 204 7.55 14.94 -3.20
CA ILE A 204 8.98 14.71 -2.94
C ILE A 204 9.76 15.79 -3.68
N LEU A 205 10.51 16.59 -2.95
CA LEU A 205 11.23 17.75 -3.47
C LEU A 205 12.75 17.56 -3.22
N PRO A 206 13.51 17.07 -4.21
CA PRO A 206 14.97 16.96 -4.10
C PRO A 206 15.62 18.31 -3.85
N ILE A 207 16.47 18.40 -2.83
CA ILE A 207 17.14 19.65 -2.48
C ILE A 207 18.37 19.81 -3.39
N THR A 208 18.43 20.92 -4.12
CA THR A 208 19.56 21.21 -5.01
C THR A 208 20.65 22.03 -4.32
N LYS A 209 20.25 22.87 -3.36
CA LYS A 209 21.17 23.72 -2.60
C LYS A 209 20.54 24.14 -1.27
N MET A 210 21.36 24.16 -0.22
CA MET A 210 21.05 24.83 1.04
C MET A 210 21.87 26.11 1.14
N GLN A 211 21.29 27.18 1.67
CA GLN A 211 22.02 28.42 1.92
C GLN A 211 21.51 29.10 3.19
N PRO A 212 22.41 29.57 4.09
CA PRO A 212 22.02 30.43 5.19
C PRO A 212 21.33 31.71 4.68
N VAL A 213 20.34 32.17 5.43
CA VAL A 213 19.62 33.43 5.21
C VAL A 213 19.62 34.20 6.54
N GLU A 214 19.13 35.43 6.54
CA GLU A 214 19.05 36.29 7.73
C GLU A 214 18.26 35.66 8.89
N ASN A 215 18.47 36.17 10.10
CA ASN A 215 17.69 35.82 11.29
C ASN A 215 17.72 34.34 11.69
N GLY A 216 18.85 33.66 11.48
CA GLY A 216 19.02 32.26 11.89
C GLY A 216 18.17 31.28 11.08
N THR A 217 17.96 31.56 9.79
CA THR A 217 17.19 30.71 8.89
C THR A 217 18.06 30.08 7.81
N VAL A 218 17.56 29.00 7.21
CA VAL A 218 18.20 28.31 6.09
C VAL A 218 17.18 28.16 4.96
N ALA A 219 17.60 28.43 3.73
CA ALA A 219 16.78 28.18 2.55
C ALA A 219 17.18 26.88 1.89
N ALA A 220 16.20 25.99 1.70
CA ALA A 220 16.32 24.78 0.89
C ALA A 220 15.75 25.06 -0.51
N ARG A 221 16.64 25.10 -1.51
CA ARG A 221 16.28 25.22 -2.93
C ARG A 221 15.93 23.87 -3.50
N PHE A 222 14.93 23.84 -4.38
CA PHE A 222 14.55 22.67 -5.17
C PHE A 222 14.24 23.10 -6.60
N ASN A 223 14.23 22.15 -7.53
CA ASN A 223 13.89 22.44 -8.91
C ASN A 223 12.39 22.71 -9.02
N VAL A 224 12.04 23.92 -9.43
CA VAL A 224 10.66 24.29 -9.80
C VAL A 224 10.63 24.44 -11.32
N GLY A 225 9.97 23.51 -11.99
CA GLY A 225 9.83 23.57 -13.44
C GLY A 225 8.71 24.51 -13.89
N ALA A 226 8.76 24.89 -15.18
CA ALA A 226 7.71 25.68 -15.80
C ALA A 226 6.35 24.97 -15.67
N GLY A 227 5.33 25.70 -15.20
CA GLY A 227 3.99 25.16 -14.92
C GLY A 227 3.75 24.77 -13.46
N VAL A 228 4.77 24.27 -12.75
CA VAL A 228 4.69 23.98 -11.31
C VAL A 228 4.56 25.26 -10.49
N GLU A 229 5.17 26.36 -10.94
CA GLU A 229 5.15 27.66 -10.26
C GLU A 229 3.72 28.13 -9.90
N TRP A 230 2.74 27.91 -10.79
CA TRP A 230 1.33 28.26 -10.58
C TRP A 230 0.62 27.38 -9.53
N LYS A 231 1.22 26.24 -9.19
CA LYS A 231 0.75 25.28 -8.19
C LYS A 231 1.45 25.45 -6.84
N LEU A 232 2.33 26.43 -6.70
CA LEU A 232 2.92 26.82 -5.42
C LEU A 232 2.06 27.92 -4.79
N GLY A 233 1.46 27.66 -3.64
CA GLY A 233 0.43 28.51 -3.06
C GLY A 233 0.93 29.70 -2.23
N LYS A 234 0.09 30.73 -2.11
CA LYS A 234 0.12 31.65 -0.96
C LYS A 234 -1.09 31.39 -0.04
N ASP A 235 -2.31 31.27 -0.61
CA ASP A 235 -3.56 31.09 0.19
C ASP A 235 -4.73 30.35 -0.54
N SER A 236 -4.52 29.67 -1.68
CA SER A 236 -5.62 29.00 -2.45
C SER A 236 -5.58 27.48 -2.36
N ALA A 237 -6.73 26.84 -2.12
CA ALA A 237 -6.91 25.38 -2.04
C ALA A 237 -6.58 24.58 -3.32
N ALA A 238 -6.34 25.24 -4.46
CA ALA A 238 -6.00 24.58 -5.73
C ALA A 238 -4.47 24.36 -5.95
N ASN A 239 -3.65 24.72 -4.95
CA ASN A 239 -2.20 24.57 -4.98
C ASN A 239 -1.77 23.22 -4.41
N LEU A 240 -0.67 22.69 -4.93
CA LEU A 240 -0.08 21.42 -4.50
C LEU A 240 0.76 21.63 -3.22
N VAL A 241 1.64 22.65 -3.21
CA VAL A 241 2.56 22.90 -2.09
C VAL A 241 2.40 24.29 -1.50
N PHE A 242 2.42 24.37 -0.17
CA PHE A 242 2.54 25.60 0.61
C PHE A 242 3.80 25.54 1.49
N PHE A 243 4.47 26.68 1.69
CA PHE A 243 5.62 26.73 2.60
C PHE A 243 5.25 26.38 4.05
N LYS A 244 3.97 26.49 4.42
CA LYS A 244 3.46 26.12 5.74
C LYS A 244 3.09 24.64 5.84
N ASP A 245 3.30 23.83 4.81
CA ASP A 245 3.04 22.40 4.88
C ASP A 245 3.89 21.71 5.95
N LEU A 246 3.57 20.45 6.23
CA LEU A 246 4.40 19.59 7.07
C LEU A 246 5.50 18.99 6.20
N PHE A 247 6.76 19.28 6.54
CA PHE A 247 7.93 18.81 5.81
C PHE A 247 8.76 17.86 6.65
N TRP A 248 9.20 16.76 6.05
CA TRP A 248 10.22 15.86 6.56
C TRP A 248 11.46 15.95 5.69
N VAL A 249 12.63 16.02 6.32
CA VAL A 249 13.92 15.90 5.64
C VAL A 249 14.33 14.42 5.69
N THR A 250 14.77 13.87 4.57
CA THR A 250 15.31 12.50 4.51
C THR A 250 16.61 12.46 3.70
N GLY A 251 17.45 11.48 4.01
CA GLY A 251 18.45 10.98 3.09
C GLY A 251 19.92 11.16 3.48
N SER A 252 20.17 11.78 4.63
CA SER A 252 21.52 12.04 5.16
C SER A 252 21.85 11.13 6.34
N ARG A 253 23.14 10.87 6.57
CA ARG A 253 23.63 10.17 7.77
C ARG A 253 23.36 10.93 9.06
N GLU A 254 23.27 12.26 9.02
CA GLU A 254 23.05 13.09 10.21
C GLU A 254 21.64 12.88 10.79
N LEU A 255 20.76 12.23 10.04
CA LEU A 255 19.43 11.79 10.47
C LEU A 255 19.42 10.36 11.04
N MET A 256 20.52 9.60 10.92
CA MET A 256 20.56 8.21 11.40
C MET A 256 20.68 8.19 12.92
N ASP A 257 19.61 7.79 13.60
CA ASP A 257 19.53 7.78 15.06
C ASP A 257 19.03 6.44 15.64
N GLU A 258 18.44 5.58 14.81
CA GLU A 258 17.84 4.32 15.24
C GLU A 258 18.31 3.13 14.40
N ALA A 259 18.32 1.95 15.00
CA ALA A 259 18.48 0.71 14.26
C ALA A 259 17.39 0.57 13.19
N GLY A 260 17.77 0.04 12.03
CA GLY A 260 16.91 -0.02 10.85
C GLY A 260 17.11 1.09 9.82
N GLU A 261 17.77 2.19 10.20
CA GLU A 261 17.96 3.33 9.32
C GLU A 261 19.25 3.23 8.51
N TRP A 262 19.21 3.77 7.30
CA TRP A 262 20.36 3.80 6.40
C TRP A 262 20.49 5.16 5.68
N SER A 263 21.71 5.44 5.22
CA SER A 263 22.03 6.56 4.33
C SER A 263 22.99 6.12 3.23
N LEU A 264 22.99 6.85 2.12
CA LEU A 264 23.95 6.67 1.04
C LEU A 264 24.60 8.02 0.74
N GLU A 265 25.91 8.09 0.90
CA GLU A 265 26.68 9.32 0.67
C GLU A 265 27.97 8.98 -0.09
N SER A 266 28.16 9.61 -1.26
CA SER A 266 29.38 9.46 -2.07
C SER A 266 29.79 7.99 -2.33
N GLY A 267 28.80 7.13 -2.64
CA GLY A 267 29.03 5.70 -2.91
C GLY A 267 29.32 4.85 -1.67
N VAL A 268 29.06 5.35 -0.46
CA VAL A 268 29.16 4.59 0.79
C VAL A 268 27.76 4.43 1.38
N LEU A 269 27.27 3.19 1.40
CA LEU A 269 26.03 2.84 2.08
C LEU A 269 26.33 2.62 3.56
N ARG A 270 25.60 3.30 4.44
CA ARG A 270 25.68 3.16 5.90
C ARG A 270 24.36 2.62 6.43
N TYR A 271 24.43 1.77 7.45
CA TYR A 271 23.26 1.11 8.05
C TYR A 271 23.47 0.92 9.55
N ILE A 272 22.47 1.25 10.38
CA ILE A 272 22.43 0.86 11.79
C ILE A 272 21.62 -0.44 11.86
N PRO A 273 22.22 -1.60 12.17
CA PRO A 273 21.52 -2.88 12.06
C PRO A 273 20.67 -3.20 13.29
N TRP A 274 19.57 -3.94 13.06
CA TRP A 274 18.94 -4.77 14.09
C TRP A 274 19.57 -6.17 14.14
N GLU A 275 20.13 -6.59 13.01
CA GLU A 275 20.57 -7.93 12.71
C GLU A 275 22.05 -8.14 13.02
N ASP A 276 22.45 -9.40 13.11
CA ASP A 276 23.86 -9.76 13.03
C ASP A 276 24.35 -9.59 11.58
N MET A 277 25.12 -8.53 11.36
CA MET A 277 25.67 -8.18 10.04
C MET A 277 26.68 -9.21 9.51
N ALA A 278 27.21 -10.12 10.34
CA ALA A 278 28.05 -11.21 9.85
C ALA A 278 27.26 -12.24 9.01
N ALA A 279 25.97 -12.40 9.29
CA ALA A 279 25.07 -13.32 8.59
C ALA A 279 24.05 -12.60 7.69
N ALA A 280 23.85 -11.31 7.88
CA ALA A 280 22.83 -10.55 7.17
C ALA A 280 23.08 -10.48 5.67
N GLU A 281 22.00 -10.60 4.90
CA GLU A 281 21.98 -10.32 3.48
C GLU A 281 21.36 -8.95 3.22
N VAL A 282 22.15 -8.03 2.67
CA VAL A 282 21.69 -6.70 2.27
C VAL A 282 21.59 -6.62 0.75
N ILE A 283 20.42 -6.25 0.24
CA ILE A 283 20.12 -6.08 -1.18
C ILE A 283 19.65 -4.65 -1.44
N VAL A 284 20.22 -4.00 -2.46
CA VAL A 284 19.76 -2.70 -2.97
C VAL A 284 19.03 -2.90 -4.30
N PRO A 285 17.90 -2.22 -4.55
CA PRO A 285 17.25 -2.21 -5.86
C PRO A 285 18.14 -1.61 -6.97
N ALA A 286 18.09 -2.18 -8.17
CA ALA A 286 18.84 -1.67 -9.33
C ALA A 286 18.03 -1.57 -10.63
N LEU A 287 17.04 -2.44 -10.84
CA LEU A 287 16.13 -2.38 -12.00
C LEU A 287 14.81 -1.70 -11.64
N GLU A 288 14.27 -0.85 -12.52
CA GLU A 288 12.93 -0.29 -12.31
C GLU A 288 11.81 -1.30 -12.56
N GLU A 289 11.93 -2.06 -13.65
CA GLU A 289 11.03 -3.15 -14.01
C GLU A 289 11.78 -4.48 -13.94
N VAL A 290 11.25 -5.44 -13.18
CA VAL A 290 11.80 -6.80 -13.13
C VAL A 290 11.21 -7.64 -14.25
N ILE A 291 9.88 -7.57 -14.43
CA ILE A 291 9.15 -8.22 -15.53
C ILE A 291 8.40 -7.16 -16.33
N ARG A 292 8.50 -7.24 -17.66
CA ARG A 292 7.67 -6.45 -18.57
C ARG A 292 6.95 -7.37 -19.55
N ILE A 293 5.63 -7.31 -19.60
CA ILE A 293 4.81 -8.03 -20.58
C ILE A 293 4.22 -6.99 -21.53
N ASP A 294 4.71 -6.96 -22.76
CA ASP A 294 4.35 -5.92 -23.71
C ASP A 294 4.27 -6.45 -25.16
N GLY A 295 3.06 -6.51 -25.71
CA GLY A 295 2.84 -6.87 -27.10
C GLY A 295 3.40 -5.84 -28.08
N ALA A 296 3.70 -6.25 -29.31
CA ALA A 296 4.23 -5.36 -30.34
C ALA A 296 3.23 -4.26 -30.75
N SER A 297 1.93 -4.50 -30.63
CA SER A 297 0.87 -3.53 -30.91
C SER A 297 -0.46 -3.94 -30.27
N GLU A 298 -1.49 -3.09 -30.34
CA GLU A 298 -2.86 -3.42 -29.91
C GLU A 298 -3.39 -4.71 -30.56
N ALA A 299 -3.05 -4.95 -31.83
CA ALA A 299 -3.46 -6.14 -32.59
C ALA A 299 -2.52 -7.34 -32.42
N ARG A 300 -1.33 -7.14 -31.85
CA ARG A 300 -0.32 -8.19 -31.61
C ARG A 300 0.09 -8.18 -30.15
N ARG A 301 -0.85 -8.59 -29.30
CA ARG A 301 -0.67 -8.59 -27.85
C ARG A 301 0.22 -9.75 -27.40
N ALA A 302 0.80 -9.64 -26.21
CA ALA A 302 1.36 -10.79 -25.52
C ALA A 302 0.23 -11.57 -24.83
N GLU A 303 0.14 -12.88 -25.02
CA GLU A 303 -1.04 -13.66 -24.63
C GLU A 303 -0.76 -15.05 -24.07
N HIS A 304 -1.67 -15.55 -23.23
CA HIS A 304 -1.66 -16.93 -22.71
C HIS A 304 -0.39 -17.29 -21.91
N ILE A 305 0.01 -16.38 -21.02
CA ILE A 305 1.21 -16.53 -20.18
C ILE A 305 0.77 -16.63 -18.71
N VAL A 306 1.29 -17.65 -18.01
CA VAL A 306 1.00 -17.89 -16.60
C VAL A 306 2.30 -17.87 -15.80
N PHE A 307 2.29 -17.21 -14.66
CA PHE A 307 3.28 -17.32 -13.60
C PHE A 307 2.62 -17.99 -12.39
N ASP A 308 3.19 -19.09 -11.90
CA ASP A 308 2.63 -19.89 -10.80
C ASP A 308 3.71 -20.17 -9.74
N GLY A 309 3.54 -19.65 -8.53
CA GLY A 309 4.49 -19.82 -7.43
C GLY A 309 5.74 -18.94 -7.50
N ILE A 310 5.76 -17.92 -8.36
CA ILE A 310 6.95 -17.08 -8.62
C ILE A 310 6.93 -15.82 -7.75
N ALA A 311 8.06 -15.51 -7.12
CA ALA A 311 8.27 -14.26 -6.42
C ALA A 311 9.01 -13.23 -7.31
N VAL A 312 8.65 -11.96 -7.19
CA VAL A 312 9.27 -10.82 -7.90
C VAL A 312 9.65 -9.75 -6.88
N ALA A 313 10.92 -9.33 -6.88
CA ALA A 313 11.40 -8.46 -5.81
C ALA A 313 12.51 -7.46 -6.20
N HIS A 314 12.68 -6.47 -5.33
CA HIS A 314 13.79 -5.52 -5.33
C HIS A 314 13.85 -4.64 -6.59
N SER A 315 12.73 -3.97 -6.90
CA SER A 315 12.66 -2.99 -7.99
C SER A 315 12.74 -1.55 -7.48
N THR A 316 13.26 -0.64 -8.31
CA THR A 316 13.37 0.78 -8.00
C THR A 316 12.45 1.66 -8.85
N TRP A 317 12.43 2.96 -8.59
CA TRP A 317 11.80 3.97 -9.43
C TRP A 317 12.40 5.33 -9.07
N MET A 318 13.13 5.94 -10.01
CA MET A 318 14.00 7.08 -9.72
C MET A 318 13.56 8.38 -10.39
N GLU A 319 12.40 8.40 -11.03
CA GLU A 319 11.81 9.62 -11.58
C GLU A 319 11.71 10.74 -10.53
N PRO A 320 11.29 10.48 -9.28
CA PRO A 320 11.27 11.51 -8.23
C PRO A 320 12.64 12.17 -7.94
N ASN A 321 13.78 11.50 -8.14
CA ASN A 321 15.10 12.12 -7.92
C ASN A 321 15.42 13.18 -8.97
N THR A 322 14.89 12.98 -10.18
CA THR A 322 15.27 13.80 -11.32
C THR A 322 14.42 15.05 -11.39
N PHE A 323 13.12 14.92 -11.14
CA PHE A 323 12.14 15.99 -11.39
C PHE A 323 11.38 16.42 -10.12
N GLY A 324 11.69 15.79 -8.99
CA GLY A 324 10.75 15.75 -7.89
C GLY A 324 9.52 14.92 -8.24
N PHE A 325 8.64 14.80 -7.26
CA PHE A 325 7.38 14.11 -7.39
C PHE A 325 6.26 15.04 -6.94
N TRP A 326 5.42 15.45 -7.89
CA TRP A 326 4.35 16.42 -7.69
C TRP A 326 3.02 15.71 -7.91
N ALA A 327 2.56 14.96 -6.91
CA ALA A 327 1.27 14.31 -7.00
C ALA A 327 0.12 15.30 -7.24
N GLU A 328 -0.94 14.83 -7.88
CA GLU A 328 -2.27 15.44 -7.79
C GLU A 328 -3.19 14.51 -6.99
N GLN A 329 -3.49 13.30 -7.46
CA GLN A 329 -4.25 12.32 -6.67
C GLN A 329 -3.99 10.91 -7.18
N CYS A 330 -3.82 9.96 -6.25
CA CYS A 330 -3.53 8.56 -6.57
C CYS A 330 -2.36 8.46 -7.59
N ALA A 331 -2.51 7.72 -8.70
CA ALA A 331 -1.50 7.56 -9.75
C ALA A 331 -1.31 8.77 -10.68
N ARG A 332 -2.00 9.89 -10.45
CA ARG A 332 -1.83 11.12 -11.25
C ARG A 332 -0.80 12.04 -10.62
N TYR A 333 0.19 12.45 -11.39
CA TYR A 333 1.27 13.34 -10.95
C TYR A 333 1.83 14.18 -12.10
N LEU A 334 2.52 15.27 -11.81
CA LEU A 334 3.15 16.12 -12.83
C LEU A 334 4.54 15.61 -13.22
N ARG A 335 4.82 15.60 -14.53
CA ARG A 335 6.10 15.26 -15.14
C ARG A 335 6.49 16.28 -16.21
N PRO A 336 7.77 16.67 -16.32
CA PRO A 336 8.20 17.57 -17.39
C PRO A 336 8.22 16.88 -18.74
N ASP A 337 7.77 17.59 -19.79
CA ASP A 337 8.10 17.25 -21.17
C ASP A 337 9.62 17.40 -21.36
N PRO A 338 10.34 16.33 -21.74
CA PRO A 338 11.79 16.39 -21.92
C PRO A 338 12.26 17.42 -22.96
N LYS A 339 11.39 17.82 -23.90
CA LYS A 339 11.70 18.79 -24.96
C LYS A 339 11.48 20.23 -24.52
N THR A 340 10.41 20.50 -23.78
CA THR A 340 10.00 21.87 -23.44
C THR A 340 10.30 22.25 -21.99
N GLY A 341 10.51 21.25 -21.11
CA GLY A 341 10.66 21.45 -19.67
C GLY A 341 9.37 21.84 -18.94
N VAL A 342 8.25 21.97 -19.66
CA VAL A 342 6.94 22.28 -19.09
C VAL A 342 6.36 21.03 -18.45
N TYR A 343 5.85 21.16 -17.23
CA TYR A 343 5.22 20.06 -16.50
C TYR A 343 3.80 19.81 -17.01
N HIS A 344 3.49 18.53 -17.25
CA HIS A 344 2.19 18.01 -17.68
C HIS A 344 1.78 16.86 -16.76
N ASN A 345 0.50 16.49 -16.77
CA ASN A 345 0.06 15.29 -16.07
C ASN A 345 0.66 14.03 -16.73
N ALA A 346 1.49 13.31 -15.97
CA ALA A 346 1.86 11.94 -16.23
C ALA A 346 0.79 10.98 -15.71
N ASN A 347 0.65 9.86 -16.42
CA ASN A 347 -0.49 8.97 -16.25
C ASN A 347 -0.07 7.49 -16.22
N PHE A 348 1.19 7.19 -15.90
CA PHE A 348 1.61 5.82 -15.70
C PHE A 348 2.67 5.74 -14.59
N TYR A 349 2.48 4.78 -13.70
CA TYR A 349 3.50 4.33 -12.76
C TYR A 349 4.02 2.99 -13.23
N ASN A 350 5.34 2.84 -13.24
CA ASN A 350 5.94 1.53 -13.44
C ASN A 350 5.73 0.67 -12.18
N GLY A 351 5.48 -0.62 -12.40
CA GLY A 351 5.52 -1.62 -11.34
C GLY A 351 6.82 -2.42 -11.41
N ALA A 352 7.09 -3.24 -10.38
CA ALA A 352 8.08 -4.32 -10.54
C ALA A 352 7.67 -5.27 -11.67
N ILE A 353 6.37 -5.44 -11.87
CA ILE A 353 5.75 -6.08 -13.02
C ILE A 353 4.93 -5.04 -13.78
N THR A 354 5.26 -4.79 -15.05
CA THR A 354 4.49 -3.92 -15.93
C THR A 354 3.85 -4.73 -17.05
N ILE A 355 2.55 -4.53 -17.25
CA ILE A 355 1.74 -5.22 -18.27
C ILE A 355 1.09 -4.16 -19.17
N ASN A 356 1.29 -4.31 -20.47
CA ASN A 356 0.74 -3.44 -21.49
C ASN A 356 0.47 -4.25 -22.76
N ARG A 357 -0.54 -3.89 -23.56
CA ARG A 357 -0.87 -4.60 -24.82
C ARG A 357 -0.80 -6.12 -24.66
N ALA A 358 -1.54 -6.64 -23.68
CA ALA A 358 -1.48 -8.05 -23.28
C ALA A 358 -2.89 -8.59 -23.03
N ARG A 359 -3.09 -9.90 -23.17
CA ARG A 359 -4.35 -10.53 -22.73
C ARG A 359 -4.18 -11.95 -22.22
N ASN A 360 -5.07 -12.41 -21.36
CA ASN A 360 -5.02 -13.77 -20.79
C ASN A 360 -3.67 -14.03 -20.11
N ILE A 361 -3.38 -13.20 -19.10
CA ILE A 361 -2.16 -13.28 -18.28
C ILE A 361 -2.58 -13.69 -16.87
N SER A 362 -1.84 -14.59 -16.24
CA SER A 362 -2.14 -15.02 -14.87
C SER A 362 -0.93 -15.00 -13.97
N PHE A 363 -1.11 -14.51 -12.74
CA PHE A 363 -0.18 -14.61 -11.63
C PHE A 363 -0.89 -15.38 -10.51
N LEU A 364 -0.40 -16.57 -10.20
CA LEU A 364 -1.01 -17.51 -9.27
C LEU A 364 -0.01 -17.83 -8.15
N ASN A 365 -0.46 -17.86 -6.90
CA ASN A 365 0.33 -18.34 -5.76
C ASN A 365 1.70 -17.64 -5.61
N GLY A 366 1.84 -16.42 -6.14
CA GLY A 366 3.11 -15.71 -6.26
C GLY A 366 3.28 -14.65 -5.19
N GLU A 367 4.44 -13.99 -5.23
CA GLU A 367 4.75 -12.88 -4.32
C GLU A 367 5.34 -11.69 -5.06
N VAL A 368 4.98 -10.47 -4.69
CA VAL A 368 5.66 -9.25 -5.11
C VAL A 368 6.05 -8.46 -3.87
N PHE A 369 7.34 -8.22 -3.67
CA PHE A 369 7.79 -7.51 -2.48
C PHE A 369 9.03 -6.63 -2.70
N GLY A 370 9.12 -5.54 -1.94
CA GLY A 370 10.26 -4.65 -2.03
C GLY A 370 10.33 -3.93 -3.39
N THR A 371 9.42 -2.99 -3.61
CA THR A 371 9.41 -2.14 -4.81
C THR A 371 9.38 -0.66 -4.42
N THR A 372 10.06 0.22 -5.14
CA THR A 372 9.90 1.68 -4.96
C THR A 372 8.68 2.24 -5.72
N GLY A 373 8.28 1.57 -6.80
CA GLY A 373 7.09 1.89 -7.60
C GLY A 373 5.85 1.09 -7.15
N ALA A 374 4.97 0.78 -8.10
CA ALA A 374 3.85 -0.14 -7.85
C ALA A 374 4.37 -1.59 -7.71
N GLY A 375 3.56 -2.50 -7.18
CA GLY A 375 3.83 -3.94 -7.28
C GLY A 375 3.61 -4.41 -8.71
N ILE A 376 2.36 -4.39 -9.16
CA ILE A 376 1.93 -4.75 -10.51
C ILE A 376 1.21 -3.57 -11.16
N SER A 377 1.65 -3.15 -12.35
CA SER A 377 1.04 -2.06 -13.11
C SER A 377 0.50 -2.56 -14.46
N MET A 378 -0.77 -2.27 -14.75
CA MET A 378 -1.49 -2.67 -15.96
C MET A 378 -2.01 -1.43 -16.68
N ILE A 379 -1.39 -1.05 -17.79
CA ILE A 379 -1.55 0.33 -18.30
C ILE A 379 -2.64 0.41 -19.37
N ASP A 380 -2.38 -0.06 -20.59
CA ASP A 380 -3.30 0.06 -21.73
C ASP A 380 -3.46 -1.24 -22.50
N TYR A 381 -4.63 -1.40 -23.11
CA TYR A 381 -4.93 -2.55 -23.98
C TYR A 381 -4.69 -3.89 -23.27
N VAL A 382 -4.89 -3.92 -21.95
CA VAL A 382 -4.76 -5.09 -21.10
C VAL A 382 -6.13 -5.70 -20.91
N ALA A 383 -6.28 -7.00 -21.16
CA ALA A 383 -7.55 -7.68 -20.96
C ALA A 383 -7.37 -9.06 -20.32
N ASP A 384 -8.36 -9.54 -19.57
CA ASP A 384 -8.38 -10.92 -19.06
C ASP A 384 -7.13 -11.24 -18.23
N VAL A 385 -6.92 -10.50 -17.14
CA VAL A 385 -5.81 -10.74 -16.21
C VAL A 385 -6.34 -11.33 -14.92
N LEU A 386 -5.71 -12.40 -14.44
CA LEU A 386 -6.01 -13.03 -13.15
C LEU A 386 -4.80 -12.92 -12.22
N ILE A 387 -4.97 -12.26 -11.08
CA ILE A 387 -4.03 -12.22 -9.97
C ILE A 387 -4.72 -12.94 -8.81
N GLU A 388 -4.26 -14.13 -8.47
CA GLU A 388 -4.97 -15.01 -7.55
C GLU A 388 -4.03 -15.67 -6.53
N ARG A 389 -4.42 -15.66 -5.24
CA ARG A 389 -3.63 -16.24 -4.14
C ARG A 389 -2.20 -15.68 -4.08
N CYS A 390 -2.03 -14.42 -4.47
CA CYS A 390 -0.75 -13.74 -4.44
C CYS A 390 -0.61 -12.88 -3.18
N THR A 391 0.64 -12.72 -2.72
CA THR A 391 0.98 -11.73 -1.68
C THR A 391 1.71 -10.56 -2.32
N ILE A 392 1.21 -9.34 -2.15
CA ILE A 392 1.83 -8.11 -2.66
C ILE A 392 2.11 -7.21 -1.47
N ARG A 393 3.38 -6.96 -1.14
CA ARG A 393 3.73 -6.24 0.09
C ARG A 393 4.92 -5.33 -0.06
N ASP A 394 5.04 -4.38 0.86
CA ASP A 394 6.20 -3.49 0.94
C ASP A 394 6.46 -2.78 -0.41
N THR A 395 5.41 -2.16 -0.95
CA THR A 395 5.45 -1.41 -2.21
C THR A 395 5.57 0.09 -1.94
N GLY A 396 6.33 0.76 -2.79
CA GLY A 396 6.61 2.19 -2.64
C GLY A 396 5.44 3.06 -3.08
N PHE A 397 4.60 2.58 -4.01
CA PHE A 397 3.30 3.15 -4.37
C PHE A 397 2.20 2.08 -4.15
N ALA A 398 1.24 1.95 -5.06
CA ALA A 398 0.15 0.98 -4.96
C ALA A 398 0.63 -0.47 -5.07
N GLY A 399 -0.08 -1.39 -4.39
CA GLY A 399 0.17 -2.82 -4.57
C GLY A 399 -0.14 -3.24 -6.01
N ILE A 400 -1.35 -2.91 -6.46
CA ILE A 400 -1.82 -3.15 -7.83
C ILE A 400 -2.33 -1.83 -8.40
N LEU A 401 -1.91 -1.50 -9.62
CA LEU A 401 -2.39 -0.38 -10.40
C LEU A 401 -2.93 -0.90 -11.74
N ALA A 402 -4.16 -0.55 -12.10
CA ALA A 402 -4.68 -0.77 -13.45
C ALA A 402 -5.36 0.47 -14.01
N GLY A 403 -5.13 0.72 -15.30
CA GLY A 403 -5.66 1.85 -16.01
C GLY A 403 -4.85 3.12 -15.79
N SER A 404 -5.27 4.16 -16.48
CA SER A 404 -4.63 5.46 -16.50
C SER A 404 -5.69 6.53 -16.66
N TRP A 405 -5.41 7.75 -16.17
CA TRP A 405 -6.27 8.89 -16.41
C TRP A 405 -6.42 9.21 -17.91
N CYS A 406 -5.38 8.94 -18.72
CA CYS A 406 -5.44 9.10 -20.18
C CYS A 406 -5.05 7.81 -20.91
N HIS A 407 -5.80 7.46 -21.95
CA HIS A 407 -5.71 6.19 -22.66
C HIS A 407 -5.53 6.43 -24.18
N GLY A 408 -4.64 5.65 -24.82
CA GLY A 408 -4.37 5.74 -26.27
C GLY A 408 -3.10 6.51 -26.68
N SER A 409 -2.89 6.71 -27.99
CA SER A 409 -1.62 7.13 -28.63
C SER A 409 -1.35 8.65 -28.71
N LYS A 410 -2.27 9.52 -28.26
CA LYS A 410 -2.08 10.99 -28.21
C LYS A 410 -1.63 11.44 -26.82
N ARG A 411 -0.43 11.02 -26.42
CA ARG A 411 0.11 11.20 -25.05
C ARG A 411 0.91 12.47 -24.73
N PRO A 412 1.41 13.33 -25.64
CA PRO A 412 2.19 14.49 -25.18
C PRO A 412 1.42 15.81 -25.29
N ASN A 413 1.63 16.64 -24.27
CA ASN A 413 1.57 18.12 -24.29
C ASN A 413 0.20 18.76 -24.10
N GLN A 414 -0.45 18.42 -23.00
CA GLN A 414 -1.70 19.06 -22.62
C GLN A 414 -1.49 19.93 -21.39
N PRO A 415 -1.91 21.20 -21.42
CA PRO A 415 -1.72 22.11 -20.31
C PRO A 415 -2.41 21.57 -19.05
N ILE A 416 -1.83 21.91 -17.90
CA ILE A 416 -2.36 21.59 -16.57
C ILE A 416 -3.85 22.01 -16.51
N GLY A 417 -4.76 21.05 -16.24
CA GLY A 417 -6.20 21.32 -16.04
C GLY A 417 -7.17 20.99 -17.19
N GLY A 418 -6.76 20.32 -18.28
CA GLY A 418 -7.67 19.89 -19.36
C GLY A 418 -8.43 18.58 -19.09
N VAL A 419 -9.71 18.51 -19.48
CA VAL A 419 -10.55 17.29 -19.51
C VAL A 419 -10.19 16.45 -20.76
N PHE A 420 -10.04 15.12 -20.62
CA PHE A 420 -9.52 14.25 -21.69
C PHE A 420 -10.47 13.17 -22.22
N HIS A 421 -10.38 12.95 -23.54
CA HIS A 421 -11.01 11.84 -24.27
C HIS A 421 -10.12 10.59 -24.22
N VAL A 422 -10.57 9.59 -23.49
CA VAL A 422 -10.04 8.23 -23.50
C VAL A 422 -10.38 7.55 -24.83
N GLY A 423 -9.38 6.97 -25.50
CA GLY A 423 -9.67 5.97 -26.52
C GLY A 423 -10.27 4.74 -25.83
N ALA A 424 -11.59 4.52 -25.96
CA ALA A 424 -12.30 3.45 -25.27
C ALA A 424 -11.67 2.04 -25.42
N ALA A 425 -10.93 1.79 -26.51
CA ALA A 425 -10.23 0.53 -26.77
C ALA A 425 -8.99 0.29 -25.89
N ALA A 426 -8.43 1.34 -25.28
CA ALA A 426 -7.24 1.25 -24.45
C ALA A 426 -7.54 0.99 -22.96
N ILE A 427 -8.79 1.11 -22.52
CA ILE A 427 -9.22 0.84 -21.14
C ILE A 427 -8.97 -0.63 -20.79
N PRO A 428 -8.31 -0.95 -19.66
CA PRO A 428 -8.18 -2.32 -19.21
C PRO A 428 -9.52 -2.99 -18.89
N GLU A 429 -9.66 -4.26 -19.28
CA GLU A 429 -10.92 -5.00 -19.13
C GLU A 429 -10.71 -6.34 -18.43
N ARG A 430 -11.65 -6.71 -17.55
CA ARG A 430 -11.70 -8.00 -16.88
C ARG A 430 -10.40 -8.32 -16.12
N ILE A 431 -9.96 -7.34 -15.33
CA ILE A 431 -8.84 -7.51 -14.40
C ILE A 431 -9.38 -8.06 -13.09
N SER A 432 -8.96 -9.27 -12.72
CA SER A 432 -9.44 -9.97 -11.52
C SER A 432 -8.31 -10.06 -10.51
N VAL A 433 -8.51 -9.46 -9.34
CA VAL A 433 -7.65 -9.55 -8.15
C VAL A 433 -8.44 -10.29 -7.09
N VAL A 434 -8.09 -11.54 -6.84
CA VAL A 434 -8.91 -12.45 -6.04
C VAL A 434 -8.06 -13.21 -5.01
N ASN A 435 -8.55 -13.36 -3.78
CA ASN A 435 -7.86 -14.16 -2.75
C ASN A 435 -6.41 -13.71 -2.49
N CYS A 436 -6.10 -12.42 -2.67
CA CYS A 436 -4.75 -11.89 -2.47
C CYS A 436 -4.59 -11.24 -1.09
N GLU A 437 -3.37 -11.28 -0.56
CA GLU A 437 -2.95 -10.45 0.56
C GLU A 437 -2.17 -9.24 0.02
N ILE A 438 -2.57 -8.03 0.38
CA ILE A 438 -1.93 -6.79 -0.05
C ILE A 438 -1.61 -5.95 1.16
N ALA A 439 -0.32 -5.71 1.44
CA ALA A 439 0.12 -5.18 2.72
C ALA A 439 1.16 -4.06 2.59
N ARG A 440 1.13 -3.07 3.48
CA ARG A 440 2.25 -2.12 3.66
C ARG A 440 2.58 -1.37 2.37
N THR A 441 1.57 -0.80 1.73
CA THR A 441 1.69 -0.08 0.46
C THR A 441 1.95 1.42 0.68
N GLY A 442 2.49 2.07 -0.36
CA GLY A 442 2.80 3.50 -0.35
C GLY A 442 3.96 3.88 0.57
N ARG A 443 4.99 3.03 0.68
CA ARG A 443 6.17 3.27 1.54
C ARG A 443 7.09 4.41 1.06
N CYS A 444 7.04 4.74 -0.23
CA CYS A 444 7.82 5.85 -0.81
C CYS A 444 6.93 7.02 -1.23
N ASN A 445 5.74 6.70 -1.72
CA ASN A 445 4.70 7.64 -2.11
C ASN A 445 3.39 7.24 -1.40
N TRP A 446 3.07 8.01 -0.38
CA TRP A 446 1.93 7.87 0.50
C TRP A 446 0.58 7.95 -0.22
N ASN A 447 0.51 8.40 -1.47
CA ASN A 447 -0.72 8.40 -2.26
C ASN A 447 -1.08 7.02 -2.85
N GLY A 448 -0.22 6.01 -2.67
CA GLY A 448 -0.46 4.66 -3.14
C GLY A 448 -1.56 3.95 -2.36
N SER A 449 -2.52 3.36 -3.10
CA SER A 449 -3.59 2.54 -2.51
C SER A 449 -3.14 1.09 -2.28
N GLY A 450 -3.97 0.24 -1.67
CA GLY A 450 -3.78 -1.21 -1.76
C GLY A 450 -3.97 -1.70 -3.20
N ILE A 451 -5.20 -1.54 -3.70
CA ILE A 451 -5.57 -1.77 -5.11
C ILE A 451 -6.07 -0.46 -5.71
N GLU A 452 -5.55 -0.11 -6.88
CA GLU A 452 -5.91 1.10 -7.60
C GLU A 452 -6.34 0.78 -9.03
N MET A 453 -7.63 0.89 -9.31
CA MET A 453 -8.21 0.67 -10.62
C MET A 453 -8.71 2.01 -11.16
N ILE A 454 -7.91 2.74 -11.93
CA ILE A 454 -8.28 4.07 -12.42
C ILE A 454 -9.52 4.00 -13.33
N TRP A 455 -9.38 3.49 -14.54
CA TRP A 455 -10.52 3.23 -15.42
C TRP A 455 -10.42 1.78 -15.89
N THR A 456 -11.41 0.96 -15.52
CA THR A 456 -11.47 -0.44 -15.95
C THR A 456 -12.91 -0.88 -16.19
N ARG A 457 -13.10 -1.95 -16.98
CA ARG A 457 -14.42 -2.55 -17.25
C ARG A 457 -14.49 -4.00 -16.80
N GLY A 458 -15.58 -4.41 -16.18
CA GLY A 458 -15.80 -5.83 -15.85
C GLY A 458 -14.78 -6.40 -14.86
N SER A 459 -14.05 -5.54 -14.14
CA SER A 459 -12.98 -5.94 -13.23
C SER A 459 -13.52 -6.37 -11.88
N ARG A 460 -12.77 -7.24 -11.20
CA ARG A 460 -13.17 -7.85 -9.93
C ARG A 460 -12.06 -7.68 -8.90
N MET A 461 -12.39 -7.10 -7.76
CA MET A 461 -11.56 -7.08 -6.57
C MET A 461 -12.32 -7.81 -5.47
N GLU A 462 -12.08 -9.12 -5.34
CA GLU A 462 -12.88 -9.98 -4.46
C GLU A 462 -12.05 -10.81 -3.49
N HIS A 463 -12.54 -10.99 -2.26
CA HIS A 463 -11.88 -11.86 -1.27
C HIS A 463 -10.42 -11.48 -0.98
N ASN A 464 -10.07 -10.20 -1.02
CA ASN A 464 -8.71 -9.76 -0.71
C ASN A 464 -8.59 -9.35 0.76
N TYR A 465 -7.41 -9.62 1.35
CA TYR A 465 -7.02 -9.07 2.63
C TYR A 465 -6.03 -7.92 2.40
N ILE A 466 -6.47 -6.69 2.69
CA ILE A 466 -5.70 -5.47 2.43
C ILE A 466 -5.38 -4.80 3.75
N HIS A 467 -4.11 -4.51 4.04
CA HIS A 467 -3.77 -3.88 5.31
C HIS A 467 -2.53 -2.99 5.31
N ASP A 468 -2.49 -2.06 6.28
CA ASP A 468 -1.40 -1.10 6.48
C ASP A 468 -1.10 -0.27 5.22
N THR A 469 -2.13 0.34 4.63
CA THR A 469 -1.96 1.19 3.44
C THR A 469 -1.75 2.65 3.83
N SER A 470 -0.86 3.35 3.13
CA SER A 470 -0.60 4.78 3.39
C SER A 470 -1.79 5.68 3.09
N SER A 471 -2.58 5.31 2.07
CA SER A 471 -3.77 5.99 1.54
C SER A 471 -4.92 4.98 1.49
N HIS A 472 -5.76 5.01 0.45
CA HIS A 472 -6.93 4.16 0.27
C HIS A 472 -6.61 2.67 0.38
N GLY A 473 -7.60 1.87 0.78
CA GLY A 473 -7.52 0.42 0.63
C GLY A 473 -7.74 0.02 -0.82
N ILE A 474 -8.89 0.41 -1.39
CA ILE A 474 -9.25 0.22 -2.79
C ILE A 474 -9.71 1.54 -3.40
N THR A 475 -9.14 1.88 -4.55
CA THR A 475 -9.53 3.04 -5.37
C THR A 475 -10.10 2.55 -6.70
N LEU A 476 -11.26 3.09 -7.10
CA LEU A 476 -11.83 2.87 -8.43
C LEU A 476 -12.30 4.20 -9.04
N GLY A 477 -11.80 4.54 -10.22
CA GLY A 477 -12.13 5.82 -10.86
C GLY A 477 -11.13 6.93 -10.54
N LEU A 478 -10.91 7.81 -11.50
CA LEU A 478 -10.22 9.10 -11.31
C LEU A 478 -10.64 10.03 -12.47
N GLY A 479 -11.37 11.10 -12.16
CA GLY A 479 -11.97 11.97 -13.18
C GLY A 479 -12.49 13.31 -12.64
N TRP A 480 -13.12 13.26 -11.47
CA TRP A 480 -14.02 14.28 -10.92
C TRP A 480 -15.03 14.83 -11.94
N ASP A 481 -15.30 14.07 -13.01
CA ASP A 481 -16.21 14.41 -14.10
C ASP A 481 -17.38 13.43 -14.11
N SER A 482 -18.54 13.98 -14.41
CA SER A 482 -19.84 13.32 -14.48
C SER A 482 -20.41 13.33 -15.89
N ASN A 483 -19.61 13.66 -16.91
CA ASN A 483 -20.09 13.76 -18.30
C ASN A 483 -19.41 12.77 -19.24
N VAL A 484 -18.32 12.13 -18.80
CA VAL A 484 -17.59 11.13 -19.58
C VAL A 484 -17.64 9.79 -18.86
N PRO A 485 -18.62 8.92 -19.17
CA PRO A 485 -18.66 7.58 -18.61
C PRO A 485 -17.46 6.77 -19.08
N LEU A 486 -16.60 6.36 -18.15
CA LEU A 486 -15.42 5.54 -18.44
C LEU A 486 -15.40 4.36 -17.48
N GLY A 487 -15.19 3.16 -18.03
CA GLY A 487 -15.24 1.95 -17.21
C GLY A 487 -16.64 1.62 -16.72
N GLY A 488 -16.76 0.61 -15.87
CA GLY A 488 -18.03 0.17 -15.30
C GLY A 488 -18.19 -1.35 -15.30
N ASP A 489 -19.29 -1.83 -14.75
CA ASP A 489 -19.53 -3.27 -14.50
C ASP A 489 -18.44 -3.89 -13.60
N ASN A 490 -17.86 -3.07 -12.72
CA ASN A 490 -16.82 -3.53 -11.80
C ASN A 490 -17.44 -4.07 -10.51
N ARG A 491 -16.71 -4.93 -9.81
CA ARG A 491 -17.16 -5.53 -8.56
C ARG A 491 -16.09 -5.51 -7.50
N ILE A 492 -16.39 -4.86 -6.38
CA ILE A 492 -15.56 -4.78 -5.17
C ILE A 492 -16.33 -5.53 -4.07
N ALA A 493 -15.97 -6.78 -3.79
CA ALA A 493 -16.79 -7.59 -2.90
C ALA A 493 -16.00 -8.47 -1.93
N ARG A 494 -16.50 -8.59 -0.68
CA ARG A 494 -15.94 -9.51 0.33
C ARG A 494 -14.45 -9.27 0.60
N ASN A 495 -13.99 -8.02 0.50
CA ASN A 495 -12.64 -7.67 0.90
C ASN A 495 -12.61 -7.36 2.40
N CYS A 496 -11.53 -7.75 3.08
CA CYS A 496 -11.23 -7.31 4.44
C CYS A 496 -10.11 -6.27 4.36
N ILE A 497 -10.39 -5.03 4.75
CA ILE A 497 -9.46 -3.90 4.69
C ILE A 497 -9.22 -3.41 6.12
N ILE A 498 -8.00 -3.49 6.62
CA ILE A 498 -7.68 -3.05 7.99
C ILE A 498 -6.53 -2.06 8.00
N ASP A 499 -6.60 -1.06 8.87
CA ASP A 499 -5.54 -0.06 9.00
C ASP A 499 -5.24 0.73 7.71
N PRO A 500 -6.22 1.10 6.86
CA PRO A 500 -5.92 1.94 5.72
C PRO A 500 -5.72 3.40 6.16
N ILE A 501 -5.21 4.22 5.25
CA ILE A 501 -5.11 5.68 5.40
C ILE A 501 -4.13 6.10 6.51
N LYS A 502 -2.92 5.52 6.53
CA LYS A 502 -1.92 5.78 7.58
C LYS A 502 -1.20 7.12 7.47
N ARG A 503 -1.15 7.76 6.30
CA ARG A 503 -0.24 8.89 6.03
C ARG A 503 -0.90 10.14 5.44
N VAL A 504 -1.93 10.00 4.60
CA VAL A 504 -2.61 11.12 3.92
C VAL A 504 -4.08 11.21 4.28
N ALA A 505 -4.65 12.40 4.33
CA ALA A 505 -6.04 12.68 4.71
C ALA A 505 -6.99 12.79 3.50
N ASP A 506 -8.29 13.03 3.72
CA ASP A 506 -9.32 13.08 2.66
C ASP A 506 -9.28 11.84 1.74
N ASN A 507 -9.53 10.70 2.37
CA ASN A 507 -9.30 9.38 1.81
C ASN A 507 -10.41 8.42 2.26
N GLY A 508 -10.70 7.45 1.40
CA GLY A 508 -11.66 6.36 1.62
C GLY A 508 -10.97 5.00 1.81
N ALA A 509 -11.46 4.13 2.71
CA ALA A 509 -10.99 2.74 2.70
C ALA A 509 -11.37 2.04 1.38
N ILE A 510 -12.59 2.31 0.91
CA ILE A 510 -13.00 2.10 -0.48
C ILE A 510 -13.43 3.46 -1.03
N TYR A 511 -12.72 3.92 -2.06
CA TYR A 511 -12.92 5.21 -2.70
C TYR A 511 -13.35 5.03 -4.16
N LEU A 512 -14.45 5.69 -4.53
CA LEU A 512 -14.98 5.74 -5.89
C LEU A 512 -15.01 7.17 -6.41
N ASN A 513 -14.73 7.35 -7.70
CA ASN A 513 -14.76 8.65 -8.36
C ASN A 513 -15.25 8.54 -9.82
N GLY A 514 -15.99 9.54 -10.28
CA GLY A 514 -16.51 9.59 -11.66
C GLY A 514 -17.61 8.56 -11.97
N TRP A 515 -17.91 8.38 -13.26
CA TRP A 515 -19.16 7.71 -13.69
C TRP A 515 -18.91 6.35 -14.36
N SER A 516 -19.56 5.28 -13.86
CA SER A 516 -19.71 4.01 -14.60
C SER A 516 -20.55 4.14 -15.87
N GLU A 517 -20.13 3.49 -16.96
CA GLU A 517 -20.88 3.43 -18.21
C GLU A 517 -22.37 3.08 -18.02
N GLN A 518 -23.24 3.77 -18.75
CA GLN A 518 -24.69 3.59 -18.63
C GLN A 518 -25.08 2.12 -18.85
N GLY A 519 -25.85 1.57 -17.92
CA GLY A 519 -26.25 0.15 -17.92
C GLY A 519 -25.19 -0.82 -17.40
N LYS A 520 -24.02 -0.32 -16.97
CA LYS A 520 -22.89 -1.09 -16.42
C LYS A 520 -22.64 -0.70 -14.97
N THR A 521 -23.61 -0.99 -14.11
CA THR A 521 -23.56 -0.67 -12.68
C THR A 521 -22.36 -1.32 -12.00
N THR A 522 -21.55 -0.53 -11.29
CA THR A 522 -20.49 -1.05 -10.43
C THR A 522 -21.04 -1.40 -9.05
N MET A 523 -20.60 -2.54 -8.51
CA MET A 523 -21.12 -3.14 -7.29
C MET A 523 -20.07 -3.15 -6.17
N VAL A 524 -20.40 -2.63 -5.00
CA VAL A 524 -19.59 -2.67 -3.77
C VAL A 524 -20.34 -3.43 -2.68
N LEU A 525 -19.95 -4.69 -2.44
CA LEU A 525 -20.78 -5.67 -1.75
C LEU A 525 -20.06 -6.41 -0.62
N ASN A 526 -20.63 -6.45 0.58
CA ASN A 526 -20.16 -7.31 1.67
C ASN A 526 -18.68 -7.10 2.05
N ASN A 527 -18.15 -5.88 1.93
CA ASN A 527 -16.79 -5.58 2.35
C ASN A 527 -16.75 -5.28 3.86
N TYR A 528 -15.66 -5.69 4.52
CA TYR A 528 -15.37 -5.36 5.90
C TYR A 528 -14.19 -4.40 5.97
N VAL A 529 -14.38 -3.23 6.57
CA VAL A 529 -13.36 -2.20 6.76
C VAL A 529 -13.16 -1.96 8.25
N ARG A 530 -11.90 -1.91 8.72
CA ARG A 530 -11.59 -1.66 10.13
C ARG A 530 -10.45 -0.67 10.37
N ASN A 531 -10.55 0.11 11.46
CA ASN A 531 -9.43 0.83 12.09
C ASN A 531 -8.79 1.91 11.20
N LEU A 532 -9.60 2.87 10.74
CA LEU A 532 -9.11 4.00 9.93
C LEU A 532 -8.45 5.03 10.84
N ASN A 533 -7.32 5.60 10.41
CA ASN A 533 -6.55 6.55 11.22
C ASN A 533 -7.15 7.98 11.19
N PRO A 534 -7.76 8.49 12.28
CA PRO A 534 -8.32 9.84 12.30
C PRO A 534 -7.25 10.96 12.39
N ASN A 535 -5.98 10.61 12.61
CA ASN A 535 -4.94 11.58 12.97
C ASN A 535 -4.21 12.16 11.76
N VAL A 536 -4.44 11.61 10.57
CA VAL A 536 -3.76 12.07 9.36
C VAL A 536 -4.35 13.38 8.85
N GLY A 537 -5.62 13.68 9.18
CA GLY A 537 -6.30 14.93 8.86
C GLY A 537 -7.82 14.76 8.75
N ALA A 538 -8.48 15.73 8.12
CA ALA A 538 -9.93 15.67 7.87
C ALA A 538 -10.28 14.71 6.71
N GLY A 539 -11.56 14.36 6.56
CA GLY A 539 -12.05 13.63 5.38
C GLY A 539 -11.76 12.12 5.37
N ILE A 540 -11.58 11.50 6.54
CA ILE A 540 -11.34 10.06 6.65
C ILE A 540 -12.67 9.30 6.69
N VAL A 541 -12.90 8.45 5.70
CA VAL A 541 -14.20 7.80 5.43
C VAL A 541 -14.01 6.32 5.14
N ALA A 542 -14.89 5.43 5.61
CA ALA A 542 -14.81 4.02 5.22
C ALA A 542 -15.24 3.80 3.75
N PHE A 543 -16.46 4.26 3.41
CA PHE A 543 -17.02 4.14 2.06
C PHE A 543 -17.22 5.53 1.46
N TYR A 544 -16.38 5.89 0.49
CA TYR A 544 -16.28 7.24 -0.04
C TYR A 544 -16.66 7.29 -1.52
N SER A 545 -17.74 7.97 -1.84
CA SER A 545 -18.08 8.36 -3.22
C SER A 545 -17.78 9.84 -3.45
N ASP A 546 -16.64 10.08 -4.11
CA ASP A 546 -16.18 11.42 -4.49
C ASP A 546 -16.79 11.89 -5.82
N ASN A 547 -16.46 13.10 -6.27
CA ASN A 547 -17.09 13.84 -7.36
C ASN A 547 -17.35 12.96 -8.60
N GLY A 548 -18.54 13.12 -9.18
CA GLY A 548 -18.97 12.41 -10.38
C GLY A 548 -19.48 10.98 -10.14
N SER A 549 -19.28 10.42 -8.94
CA SER A 549 -19.70 9.06 -8.57
C SER A 549 -21.15 8.78 -8.93
N SER A 550 -21.37 7.94 -9.96
CA SER A 550 -22.69 7.64 -10.51
C SER A 550 -22.82 6.20 -11.01
N ASP A 551 -24.04 5.64 -10.90
CA ASP A 551 -24.38 4.24 -11.24
C ASP A 551 -23.61 3.19 -10.40
N PHE A 552 -23.57 3.42 -9.09
CA PHE A 552 -22.93 2.55 -8.09
C PHE A 552 -23.95 1.96 -7.12
N VAL A 553 -23.71 0.73 -6.68
CA VAL A 553 -24.49 0.08 -5.62
C VAL A 553 -23.57 -0.28 -4.47
N TRP A 554 -23.86 0.26 -3.29
CA TRP A 554 -23.22 -0.09 -2.02
C TRP A 554 -24.19 -0.91 -1.20
N ARG A 555 -23.88 -2.18 -0.97
CA ARG A 555 -24.74 -3.06 -0.20
C ARG A 555 -24.00 -3.94 0.80
N ASN A 556 -24.58 -4.06 1.99
CA ASN A 556 -24.13 -4.98 3.03
C ASN A 556 -22.66 -4.78 3.44
N ASN A 557 -22.11 -3.58 3.34
CA ASN A 557 -20.73 -3.33 3.77
C ASN A 557 -20.69 -2.99 5.26
N VAL A 558 -19.65 -3.44 5.96
CA VAL A 558 -19.46 -3.21 7.40
C VAL A 558 -18.23 -2.34 7.59
N ALA A 559 -18.41 -1.19 8.26
CA ALA A 559 -17.31 -0.33 8.68
C ALA A 559 -17.24 -0.27 10.19
N ASP A 560 -16.12 -0.73 10.71
CA ASP A 560 -15.88 -0.94 12.13
C ASP A 560 -14.69 -0.08 12.58
N TRP A 561 -14.77 0.72 13.64
CA TRP A 561 -13.66 1.62 14.02
C TRP A 561 -13.24 2.58 12.91
N SER A 562 -14.23 3.19 12.27
CA SER A 562 -13.98 4.25 11.31
C SER A 562 -14.42 5.59 11.90
N PRO A 563 -13.62 6.67 11.81
CA PRO A 563 -14.04 7.99 12.27
C PRO A 563 -15.26 8.53 11.51
N SER A 564 -15.56 7.99 10.32
CA SER A 564 -16.80 8.21 9.59
C SER A 564 -17.20 6.95 8.80
N GLY A 565 -18.49 6.62 8.83
CA GLY A 565 -19.01 5.47 8.09
C GLY A 565 -19.04 5.73 6.59
N GLU A 566 -19.92 6.63 6.17
CA GLU A 566 -20.11 7.01 4.76
C GLU A 566 -19.78 8.49 4.58
N GLY A 567 -19.21 8.79 3.42
CA GLY A 567 -18.84 10.12 3.03
C GLY A 567 -19.06 10.33 1.54
N LYS A 568 -19.47 11.55 1.23
CA LYS A 568 -19.75 12.01 -0.12
C LYS A 568 -19.16 13.39 -0.28
N ALA A 569 -18.53 13.66 -1.42
CA ALA A 569 -18.15 15.02 -1.75
C ALA A 569 -19.37 15.91 -2.00
N SER A 570 -19.20 17.22 -1.84
CA SER A 570 -20.30 18.19 -1.93
C SER A 570 -20.68 18.57 -3.36
N ASN A 571 -19.89 18.19 -4.37
CA ASN A 571 -20.00 18.74 -5.70
C ASN A 571 -20.86 17.84 -6.61
N PRO A 572 -21.97 18.33 -7.18
CA PRO A 572 -22.74 17.58 -8.15
C PRO A 572 -21.97 17.41 -9.47
N PRO A 573 -22.39 16.47 -10.33
CA PRO A 573 -23.43 15.45 -10.13
C PRO A 573 -22.95 14.20 -9.39
N HIS A 574 -23.86 13.65 -8.60
CA HIS A 574 -23.82 12.26 -8.15
C HIS A 574 -25.21 11.70 -8.42
N GLU A 575 -25.31 10.69 -9.28
CA GLU A 575 -26.59 10.21 -9.76
C GLU A 575 -26.70 8.70 -9.66
N ARG A 576 -27.92 8.19 -9.37
CA ARG A 576 -28.23 6.75 -9.40
C ARG A 576 -27.34 5.88 -8.49
N GLY A 577 -26.73 6.48 -7.48
CA GLY A 577 -26.07 5.76 -6.39
C GLY A 577 -27.11 5.14 -5.45
N LEU A 578 -27.02 3.83 -5.24
CA LEU A 578 -27.90 3.06 -4.37
C LEU A 578 -27.14 2.59 -3.14
N TYR A 579 -27.63 2.96 -1.95
CA TYR A 579 -27.08 2.50 -0.68
C TYR A 579 -28.12 1.65 0.04
N ASP A 580 -27.72 0.46 0.47
CA ASP A 580 -28.63 -0.55 0.97
C ASP A 580 -27.98 -1.38 2.08
N SER A 581 -28.46 -1.23 3.31
CA SER A 581 -28.10 -2.11 4.43
C SER A 581 -26.61 -2.13 4.77
N ASN A 582 -25.92 -0.99 4.76
CA ASN A 582 -24.54 -0.90 5.26
C ASN A 582 -24.54 -0.62 6.78
N TRP A 583 -23.54 -1.17 7.49
CA TRP A 583 -23.46 -1.16 8.95
C TRP A 583 -22.22 -0.46 9.48
N TYR A 584 -22.38 0.26 10.59
CA TYR A 584 -21.36 1.16 11.13
C TYR A 584 -21.26 1.08 12.64
N SER A 585 -20.03 1.00 13.18
CA SER A 585 -19.83 1.06 14.64
C SER A 585 -19.62 2.48 15.19
N THR A 586 -19.73 3.53 14.35
CA THR A 586 -19.47 4.93 14.76
C THR A 586 -20.55 5.92 14.34
N SER A 587 -20.71 7.00 15.10
CA SER A 587 -21.86 7.93 15.03
C SER A 587 -21.78 9.04 13.96
N ARG A 588 -20.73 9.08 13.12
CA ARG A 588 -20.52 10.17 12.14
C ARG A 588 -20.88 9.70 10.73
N HIS A 589 -22.07 10.12 10.29
CA HIS A 589 -22.50 10.05 8.89
C HIS A 589 -22.40 11.44 8.25
N ARG A 590 -21.82 11.54 7.05
CA ARG A 590 -21.85 12.76 6.24
C ARG A 590 -22.73 12.53 5.02
N THR A 591 -24.01 12.88 5.10
CA THR A 591 -24.96 12.73 3.99
C THR A 591 -25.21 14.07 3.28
N ASN A 592 -24.96 14.14 1.97
CA ASN A 592 -25.31 15.27 1.09
C ASN A 592 -26.25 14.80 -0.05
N ALA A 593 -27.03 15.72 -0.64
CA ALA A 593 -28.10 15.47 -1.62
C ALA A 593 -27.68 14.65 -2.86
N GLY A 594 -28.54 13.77 -3.38
CA GLY A 594 -28.34 13.00 -4.64
C GLY A 594 -28.01 11.51 -4.47
N ILE A 595 -27.93 10.99 -3.24
CA ILE A 595 -27.88 9.55 -2.95
C ILE A 595 -29.30 9.03 -2.75
N THR A 596 -29.61 7.85 -3.30
CA THR A 596 -30.85 7.13 -2.96
C THR A 596 -30.51 6.04 -1.95
N TYR A 597 -31.02 6.18 -0.73
CA TYR A 597 -30.99 5.11 0.27
C TYR A 597 -32.21 4.22 0.06
N VAL A 598 -31.99 2.91 -0.12
CA VAL A 598 -33.07 1.91 0.01
C VAL A 598 -33.38 1.70 1.49
N HIS A 599 -32.31 1.66 2.30
CA HIS A 599 -32.36 1.62 3.75
C HIS A 599 -31.34 2.62 4.29
N ASP A 600 -31.69 3.31 5.38
CA ASP A 600 -30.78 4.22 6.06
C ASP A 600 -29.54 3.49 6.59
N PRO A 601 -28.39 4.17 6.75
CA PRO A 601 -27.22 3.62 7.40
C PRO A 601 -27.55 3.04 8.78
N ILE A 602 -27.12 1.80 9.06
CA ILE A 602 -27.47 1.09 10.29
C ILE A 602 -26.32 1.20 11.30
N LEU A 603 -26.57 1.91 12.40
CA LEU A 603 -25.63 2.07 13.51
C LEU A 603 -25.68 0.87 14.46
N VAL A 604 -24.53 0.23 14.69
CA VAL A 604 -24.34 -0.87 15.65
C VAL A 604 -23.20 -0.50 16.60
N LEU A 605 -23.49 0.42 17.53
CA LEU A 605 -22.47 1.06 18.38
C LEU A 605 -21.84 0.15 19.43
N ASP A 606 -22.49 -0.98 19.76
CA ASP A 606 -21.98 -2.01 20.66
C ASP A 606 -21.24 -3.14 19.91
N ARG A 607 -21.22 -3.06 18.57
CA ARG A 607 -20.68 -4.07 17.64
C ARG A 607 -21.28 -5.46 17.77
N ASN A 608 -22.43 -5.59 18.41
CA ASN A 608 -23.19 -6.83 18.36
C ASN A 608 -23.86 -6.89 16.99
N TRP A 609 -23.07 -7.25 15.97
CA TRP A 609 -23.48 -7.24 14.58
C TRP A 609 -24.71 -8.13 14.35
N PRO A 610 -25.76 -7.61 13.69
CA PRO A 610 -26.85 -8.43 13.19
C PRO A 610 -26.31 -9.55 12.29
N GLU A 611 -27.08 -10.62 12.13
CA GLU A 611 -26.64 -11.83 11.44
C GLU A 611 -26.09 -11.57 10.03
N GLU A 612 -26.73 -10.68 9.27
CA GLU A 612 -26.29 -10.29 7.93
C GLU A 612 -24.93 -9.57 7.95
N ALA A 613 -24.73 -8.65 8.90
CA ALA A 613 -23.48 -7.93 9.09
C ALA A 613 -22.37 -8.88 9.57
N ARG A 614 -22.70 -9.78 10.51
CA ARG A 614 -21.77 -10.81 11.03
C ARG A 614 -21.27 -11.70 9.89
N LYS A 615 -22.15 -12.16 9.00
CA LYS A 615 -21.78 -12.92 7.81
C LYS A 615 -20.87 -12.12 6.88
N ALA A 616 -21.17 -10.85 6.63
CA ALA A 616 -20.30 -10.00 5.81
C ALA A 616 -18.89 -9.86 6.41
N VAL A 617 -18.76 -9.80 7.74
CA VAL A 617 -17.45 -9.80 8.43
C VAL A 617 -16.73 -11.15 8.30
N GLU A 618 -17.46 -12.26 8.46
CA GLU A 618 -16.88 -13.62 8.41
C GLU A 618 -16.48 -14.08 7.01
N ASP A 619 -17.23 -13.67 5.99
CA ASP A 619 -16.98 -13.99 4.59
C ASP A 619 -15.95 -13.05 3.93
N ALA A 620 -15.60 -11.94 4.60
CA ALA A 620 -14.66 -10.96 4.09
C ALA A 620 -13.20 -11.41 4.24
N GLY A 621 -12.40 -11.11 3.22
CA GLY A 621 -11.00 -11.50 3.14
C GLY A 621 -10.79 -12.76 2.30
N ILE A 622 -9.62 -13.36 2.47
CA ILE A 622 -9.19 -14.52 1.67
C ILE A 622 -10.10 -15.72 1.96
N GLU A 623 -10.71 -16.26 0.92
CA GLU A 623 -11.63 -17.40 1.02
C GLU A 623 -10.94 -18.61 1.64
N GLY A 624 -11.61 -19.26 2.59
CA GLY A 624 -11.08 -20.43 3.30
C GLY A 624 -9.95 -20.12 4.30
N ARG A 625 -9.44 -18.89 4.37
CA ARG A 625 -8.49 -18.45 5.39
C ARG A 625 -9.23 -17.67 6.48
N ARG A 626 -9.27 -18.22 7.69
CA ARG A 626 -9.75 -17.47 8.86
C ARG A 626 -8.77 -16.33 9.13
N LEU A 627 -9.15 -15.11 8.81
CA LEU A 627 -8.35 -13.95 9.14
C LEU A 627 -8.33 -13.73 10.65
N GLU A 628 -7.20 -13.25 11.15
CA GLU A 628 -6.99 -12.92 12.56
C GLU A 628 -7.60 -11.55 12.89
N ILE A 629 -8.89 -11.44 12.67
CA ILE A 629 -9.68 -10.24 12.99
C ILE A 629 -10.38 -10.35 14.34
N ILE A 630 -10.14 -11.45 15.06
CA ILE A 630 -10.69 -11.73 16.38
C ILE A 630 -9.67 -11.32 17.44
N ASN A 631 -10.11 -10.48 18.37
CA ASN A 631 -9.31 -10.09 19.53
C ASN A 631 -9.13 -11.28 20.48
N ILE A 632 -7.94 -11.90 20.50
CA ILE A 632 -7.62 -13.06 21.35
C ILE A 632 -7.37 -12.67 22.81
N ALA A 633 -7.19 -11.38 23.09
CA ALA A 633 -7.08 -10.84 24.45
C ALA A 633 -8.45 -10.64 25.12
N LYS A 634 -9.55 -10.67 24.35
CA LYS A 634 -10.91 -10.41 24.87
C LYS A 634 -11.26 -11.33 26.05
N GLY A 635 -11.63 -10.71 27.17
CA GLY A 635 -12.08 -11.41 28.38
C GLY A 635 -10.99 -12.21 29.10
N LYS A 636 -9.72 -12.04 28.71
CA LYS A 636 -8.60 -12.76 29.31
C LYS A 636 -8.20 -12.17 30.68
N PRO A 637 -7.48 -12.92 31.53
CA PRO A 637 -6.99 -12.42 32.80
C PRO A 637 -6.06 -11.21 32.64
N VAL A 638 -6.24 -10.21 33.50
CA VAL A 638 -5.51 -8.94 33.45
C VAL A 638 -4.93 -8.60 34.81
N LEU A 639 -3.72 -8.02 34.80
CA LEU A 639 -3.10 -7.35 35.93
C LEU A 639 -2.73 -5.91 35.57
N ALA A 640 -2.75 -5.03 36.55
CA ALA A 640 -2.25 -3.67 36.42
C ALA A 640 -1.47 -3.29 37.68
N SER A 641 -0.50 -2.38 37.53
CA SER A 641 0.29 -1.88 38.66
C SER A 641 -0.59 -1.14 39.68
N SER A 642 -1.58 -0.40 39.17
CA SER A 642 -2.71 0.11 39.94
C SER A 642 -3.92 0.42 39.08
N SER A 643 -4.98 0.92 39.70
CA SER A 643 -6.14 1.44 38.99
C SER A 643 -6.74 2.63 39.72
N TRP A 644 -7.31 3.56 38.97
CA TRP A 644 -8.15 4.63 39.51
C TRP A 644 -9.35 4.03 40.27
N SER A 645 -9.82 4.72 41.32
CA SER A 645 -10.93 4.24 42.14
C SER A 645 -12.19 3.99 41.30
N GLY A 646 -12.75 2.78 41.39
CA GLY A 646 -13.95 2.38 40.63
C GLY A 646 -13.69 1.92 39.20
N VAL A 647 -12.44 1.88 38.74
CA VAL A 647 -12.05 1.36 37.42
C VAL A 647 -11.43 -0.03 37.55
N ASN A 648 -11.87 -0.98 36.72
CA ASN A 648 -11.37 -2.36 36.71
C ASN A 648 -10.37 -2.55 35.56
N PRO A 649 -9.18 -3.14 35.79
CA PRO A 649 -8.25 -3.51 34.71
C PRO A 649 -8.87 -4.30 33.56
N THR A 650 -9.88 -5.14 33.81
CA THR A 650 -10.54 -5.92 32.75
C THR A 650 -11.25 -5.07 31.71
N ALA A 651 -11.52 -3.79 32.01
CA ALA A 651 -12.04 -2.84 31.04
C ALA A 651 -11.13 -2.65 29.82
N GLY A 652 -9.83 -2.98 29.93
CA GLY A 652 -8.90 -2.89 28.81
C GLY A 652 -8.97 -4.04 27.80
N VAL A 653 -9.81 -5.07 28.02
CA VAL A 653 -9.97 -6.24 27.13
C VAL A 653 -11.42 -6.72 27.04
N ASP A 654 -12.39 -5.82 27.15
CA ASP A 654 -13.80 -6.18 27.12
C ASP A 654 -14.47 -5.92 25.76
N ASP A 655 -13.71 -5.46 24.77
CA ASP A 655 -14.17 -5.01 23.45
C ASP A 655 -15.16 -3.83 23.50
N ASN A 656 -15.29 -3.15 24.64
CA ASN A 656 -16.22 -2.04 24.86
C ASN A 656 -15.49 -0.70 24.98
N LEU A 657 -15.63 0.11 23.93
CA LEU A 657 -15.00 1.43 23.86
C LEU A 657 -15.57 2.51 24.80
N ARG A 658 -16.63 2.20 25.53
CA ARG A 658 -17.24 3.12 26.51
C ARG A 658 -16.64 2.95 27.90
N THR A 659 -15.88 1.89 28.09
CA THR A 659 -15.12 1.61 29.31
C THR A 659 -13.65 1.92 29.05
N ASP A 660 -12.97 2.37 30.10
CA ASP A 660 -11.55 2.70 30.04
C ASP A 660 -10.86 2.14 31.27
N TRP A 661 -9.62 1.69 31.12
CA TRP A 661 -8.71 1.55 32.25
C TRP A 661 -7.89 2.83 32.44
N ALA A 662 -7.54 3.14 33.69
CA ALA A 662 -6.51 4.12 34.03
C ALA A 662 -5.85 3.80 35.36
N ASP A 663 -4.61 4.23 35.51
CA ASP A 663 -3.82 4.15 36.73
C ASP A 663 -4.31 5.10 37.83
N ASN A 664 -3.76 4.95 39.03
CA ASN A 664 -4.06 5.84 40.16
C ASN A 664 -3.28 7.17 40.13
N GLY A 665 -2.33 7.34 39.19
CA GLY A 665 -1.46 8.50 39.03
C GLY A 665 -0.34 8.71 40.05
N LYS A 666 -0.11 7.75 40.94
CA LYS A 666 0.81 7.92 42.09
C LYS A 666 2.17 7.26 41.88
N GLU A 667 2.33 6.52 40.79
CA GLU A 667 3.48 5.65 40.55
C GLU A 667 4.16 6.00 39.24
N ALA A 668 5.48 5.88 39.25
CA ALA A 668 6.28 6.03 38.05
C ALA A 668 6.21 4.74 37.23
N ASN A 669 6.11 4.87 35.91
CA ASN A 669 6.12 3.75 34.96
C ASN A 669 4.97 2.74 35.19
N SER A 670 3.76 3.25 35.47
CA SER A 670 2.52 2.46 35.56
C SER A 670 2.37 1.50 34.38
N TRP A 671 1.87 0.30 34.64
CA TRP A 671 1.72 -0.72 33.61
C TRP A 671 0.40 -1.47 33.72
N TRP A 672 -0.01 -2.02 32.58
CA TRP A 672 -1.18 -2.89 32.43
C TRP A 672 -0.77 -4.10 31.58
N GLN A 673 -1.26 -5.28 31.91
CA GLN A 673 -0.85 -6.54 31.31
C GLN A 673 -2.01 -7.51 31.14
N VAL A 674 -2.07 -8.20 30.00
CA VAL A 674 -2.95 -9.34 29.75
C VAL A 674 -2.17 -10.64 29.69
N ASP A 675 -2.74 -11.71 30.24
CA ASP A 675 -2.33 -13.09 30.07
C ASP A 675 -3.19 -13.77 29.01
N LEU A 676 -2.63 -14.08 27.84
CA LEU A 676 -3.33 -14.81 26.75
C LEU A 676 -3.58 -16.29 27.09
N GLU A 677 -3.23 -16.72 28.31
CA GLU A 677 -3.32 -18.05 28.91
C GLU A 677 -2.35 -19.09 28.33
N LYS A 678 -1.93 -18.91 27.08
CA LYS A 678 -0.94 -19.75 26.39
C LYS A 678 -0.16 -18.91 25.36
N PRO A 679 1.04 -19.35 24.94
CA PRO A 679 1.78 -18.66 23.88
C PRO A 679 0.96 -18.58 22.58
N GLN A 680 0.92 -17.40 21.98
CA GLN A 680 0.28 -17.10 20.69
C GLN A 680 1.32 -16.48 19.77
N VAL A 681 1.37 -16.89 18.49
CA VAL A 681 2.00 -16.05 17.46
C VAL A 681 1.08 -14.86 17.32
N ILE A 682 1.53 -13.73 17.83
CA ILE A 682 0.85 -12.45 17.66
C ILE A 682 1.17 -12.00 16.24
N SER A 683 0.18 -11.44 15.53
CA SER A 683 0.34 -10.79 14.23
C SER A 683 0.17 -9.27 14.32
N ARG A 684 -0.69 -8.82 15.25
CA ARG A 684 -0.99 -7.40 15.45
C ARG A 684 -1.40 -7.11 16.90
N ILE A 685 -0.96 -5.97 17.39
CA ILE A 685 -1.43 -5.38 18.65
C ILE A 685 -1.98 -3.99 18.38
N GLU A 686 -3.17 -3.71 18.89
CA GLU A 686 -3.84 -2.41 18.84
C GLU A 686 -4.05 -1.89 20.26
N LEU A 687 -3.58 -0.68 20.55
CA LEU A 687 -3.87 0.05 21.79
C LEU A 687 -4.73 1.26 21.46
N LEU A 688 -5.95 1.27 21.98
CA LEU A 688 -6.97 2.24 21.64
C LEU A 688 -7.02 3.33 22.69
N ALA A 689 -6.76 4.56 22.27
CA ALA A 689 -6.86 5.72 23.13
C ALA A 689 -8.32 5.96 23.57
N ARG A 690 -8.48 6.69 24.67
CA ARG A 690 -9.79 7.08 25.20
C ARG A 690 -10.68 7.76 24.16
N GLN A 691 -11.95 7.36 24.10
CA GLN A 691 -12.90 7.83 23.09
C GLN A 691 -13.61 9.14 23.49
N SER A 692 -13.89 9.34 24.78
CA SER A 692 -14.74 10.43 25.24
C SER A 692 -14.09 11.81 25.14
N HIS A 693 -12.77 11.91 25.35
CA HIS A 693 -12.03 13.17 25.35
C HIS A 693 -10.52 12.92 25.15
N GLN A 694 -9.79 13.96 24.75
CA GLN A 694 -8.34 13.87 24.57
C GLN A 694 -7.62 13.99 25.91
N HIS A 695 -6.63 13.13 26.15
CA HIS A 695 -5.73 13.21 27.32
C HIS A 695 -4.28 13.03 26.87
N PRO A 696 -3.64 14.10 26.36
CA PRO A 696 -2.33 13.99 25.72
C PRO A 696 -1.26 13.35 26.62
N GLU A 697 -1.34 13.60 27.93
CA GLU A 697 -0.40 13.04 28.91
C GLU A 697 -0.53 11.52 29.08
N GLN A 698 -1.74 10.97 28.98
CA GLN A 698 -2.03 9.53 29.05
C GLN A 698 -1.69 8.82 27.73
N GLN A 699 -1.59 9.58 26.64
CA GLN A 699 -1.54 9.07 25.26
C GLN A 699 -0.13 9.08 24.66
N ARG A 700 0.91 9.32 25.47
CA ARG A 700 2.32 9.40 25.04
C ARG A 700 3.23 8.56 25.92
N ASN A 701 4.54 8.61 25.69
CA ASN A 701 5.59 8.00 26.52
C ASN A 701 5.23 6.62 27.08
N PHE A 702 4.81 5.71 26.22
CA PHE A 702 4.54 4.31 26.58
C PHE A 702 5.25 3.35 25.62
N ALA A 703 5.48 2.14 26.10
CA ALA A 703 5.99 1.03 25.33
C ALA A 703 5.06 -0.18 25.45
N VAL A 704 4.98 -0.97 24.38
CA VAL A 704 4.27 -2.25 24.35
C VAL A 704 5.30 -3.36 24.22
N TRP A 705 5.22 -4.33 25.13
CA TRP A 705 6.13 -5.45 25.21
C TRP A 705 5.38 -6.77 25.17
N VAL A 706 6.06 -7.82 24.72
CA VAL A 706 5.60 -9.20 24.78
C VAL A 706 6.60 -10.08 25.53
N SER A 707 6.13 -11.11 26.23
CA SER A 707 7.00 -12.07 26.92
C SER A 707 6.31 -13.41 27.18
N ASN A 708 7.10 -14.45 27.42
CA ASN A 708 6.63 -15.71 28.02
C ASN A 708 6.93 -15.78 29.53
N ASP A 709 7.67 -14.81 30.07
CA ASP A 709 7.87 -14.63 31.50
C ASP A 709 6.87 -13.58 32.03
N PRO A 710 6.00 -13.90 33.01
CA PRO A 710 5.07 -12.92 33.60
C PRO A 710 5.77 -11.72 34.26
N ALA A 711 7.06 -11.84 34.60
CA ALA A 711 7.88 -10.75 35.13
C ALA A 711 8.54 -9.90 34.04
N PHE A 712 8.42 -10.27 32.75
CA PHE A 712 9.00 -9.56 31.60
C PHE A 712 10.54 -9.42 31.65
N LYS A 713 11.26 -10.42 32.21
CA LYS A 713 12.74 -10.43 32.17
C LYS A 713 13.26 -10.63 30.74
N ASP A 714 12.58 -11.50 29.99
CA ASP A 714 12.89 -11.80 28.57
C ASP A 714 11.89 -11.09 27.65
N LYS A 715 11.68 -9.79 27.88
CA LYS A 715 10.73 -9.01 27.09
C LYS A 715 11.27 -8.74 25.69
N VAL A 716 10.38 -8.75 24.71
CA VAL A 716 10.61 -8.20 23.38
C VAL A 716 9.80 -6.91 23.27
N VAL A 717 10.45 -5.84 22.82
CA VAL A 717 9.78 -4.57 22.58
C VAL A 717 9.05 -4.64 21.25
N VAL A 718 7.73 -4.54 21.28
CA VAL A 718 6.89 -4.51 20.06
C VAL A 718 6.91 -3.10 19.46
N GLY A 719 6.89 -2.07 20.31
CA GLY A 719 7.07 -0.70 19.86
C GLY A 719 6.83 0.31 20.98
N GLU A 720 7.15 1.56 20.68
CA GLU A 720 7.07 2.69 21.61
C GLU A 720 6.29 3.85 20.98
N GLN A 721 5.81 4.75 21.83
CA GLN A 721 5.08 5.94 21.47
C GLN A 721 5.52 7.09 22.38
N PHE A 722 6.15 8.12 21.80
CA PHE A 722 6.69 9.27 22.55
C PHE A 722 5.83 10.53 22.45
N VAL A 723 5.11 10.70 21.34
CA VAL A 723 4.17 11.81 21.13
C VAL A 723 2.75 11.41 21.53
N PRO A 724 1.89 12.35 21.96
CA PRO A 724 0.50 12.05 22.22
C PRO A 724 -0.21 11.46 21.01
N LEU A 725 -0.90 10.33 21.21
CA LEU A 725 -1.98 9.93 20.32
C LEU A 725 -3.10 10.98 20.40
N GLU A 726 -3.74 11.29 19.28
CA GLU A 726 -4.95 12.12 19.27
C GLU A 726 -6.13 11.39 19.92
N ARG A 727 -7.21 12.13 20.19
CA ARG A 727 -8.46 11.55 20.70
C ARG A 727 -8.97 10.44 19.77
N ALA A 728 -9.38 9.31 20.36
CA ALA A 728 -9.93 8.15 19.65
C ALA A 728 -8.98 7.50 18.61
N ALA A 729 -7.69 7.79 18.68
CA ALA A 729 -6.69 7.15 17.84
C ALA A 729 -6.39 5.71 18.30
N THR A 730 -5.92 4.89 17.36
CA THR A 730 -5.38 3.56 17.63
C THR A 730 -3.88 3.59 17.38
N TRP A 731 -3.10 3.21 18.40
CA TRP A 731 -1.72 2.80 18.17
C TRP A 731 -1.73 1.36 17.69
N THR A 732 -1.17 1.12 16.50
CA THR A 732 -1.11 -0.22 15.92
C THR A 732 0.33 -0.61 15.69
N ARG A 733 0.68 -1.85 16.02
CA ARG A 733 1.88 -2.50 15.53
C ARG A 733 1.54 -3.86 14.95
N TRP A 734 1.95 -4.05 13.72
CA TRP A 734 2.12 -5.37 13.12
C TRP A 734 3.39 -5.97 13.69
N PHE A 735 3.29 -7.19 14.20
CA PHE A 735 4.35 -7.87 14.91
C PHE A 735 4.13 -9.34 14.65
N GLU A 736 5.04 -9.99 13.92
CA GLU A 736 5.00 -11.43 13.66
C GLU A 736 6.33 -12.02 14.08
N ASP A 737 6.31 -12.80 15.15
CA ASP A 737 7.46 -13.56 15.63
C ASP A 737 7.00 -15.00 15.90
N PRO A 738 7.54 -15.98 15.15
CA PRO A 738 7.09 -17.37 15.22
C PRO A 738 7.33 -18.00 16.60
N LYS A 739 8.17 -17.40 17.46
CA LYS A 739 8.40 -17.87 18.83
C LYS A 739 7.12 -17.92 19.66
N GLY A 740 6.17 -17.03 19.39
CA GLY A 740 4.94 -16.88 20.15
C GLY A 740 5.12 -16.35 21.58
N TYR A 741 4.12 -15.64 22.08
CA TYR A 741 4.14 -14.95 23.38
C TYR A 741 2.83 -15.13 24.13
N ARG A 742 2.92 -15.32 25.45
CA ARG A 742 1.76 -15.47 26.35
C ARG A 742 1.30 -14.14 26.95
N TYR A 743 2.22 -13.23 27.25
CA TYR A 743 1.91 -11.98 27.93
C TYR A 743 2.12 -10.78 27.01
N VAL A 744 1.17 -9.84 27.07
CA VAL A 744 1.31 -8.51 26.46
C VAL A 744 1.21 -7.47 27.56
N ARG A 745 2.17 -6.54 27.61
CA ARG A 745 2.19 -5.45 28.58
C ARG A 745 2.28 -4.12 27.86
N VAL A 746 1.50 -3.16 28.33
CA VAL A 746 1.67 -1.74 28.01
C VAL A 746 2.16 -1.03 29.25
N GLN A 747 3.24 -0.28 29.11
CA GLN A 747 3.91 0.36 30.24
C GLN A 747 4.35 1.78 29.91
N ARG A 748 4.17 2.69 30.86
CA ARG A 748 4.76 4.02 30.81
C ARG A 748 6.28 3.96 30.89
N ILE A 749 6.92 4.82 30.12
CA ILE A 749 8.38 4.99 30.10
C ILE A 749 8.76 6.42 30.46
N ASN A 750 10.02 6.63 30.83
CA ASN A 750 10.59 7.94 31.20
C ASN A 750 9.90 8.64 32.39
N ASN A 751 9.37 7.88 33.36
CA ASN A 751 8.72 8.39 34.58
C ASN A 751 7.57 9.39 34.32
N ALA A 752 6.90 9.29 33.17
CA ALA A 752 5.82 10.19 32.81
C ALA A 752 4.53 9.83 33.60
N GLY A 753 3.72 10.85 33.96
CA GLY A 753 2.55 10.77 34.87
C GLY A 753 1.39 9.86 34.43
N HIS A 754 0.15 10.16 34.84
CA HIS A 754 -1.05 9.32 34.61
C HIS A 754 -1.12 8.57 33.28
N PHE A 755 -1.64 7.35 33.33
CA PHE A 755 -1.80 6.47 32.17
C PHE A 755 -3.19 5.85 32.09
N GLY A 756 -3.70 5.67 30.87
CA GLY A 756 -5.01 5.08 30.65
C GLY A 756 -5.36 4.98 29.17
N PHE A 757 -6.24 4.04 28.84
CA PHE A 757 -6.66 3.72 27.49
C PHE A 757 -8.04 3.02 27.52
N SER A 758 -8.71 2.93 26.37
CA SER A 758 -10.00 2.24 26.28
C SER A 758 -9.83 0.74 26.19
N GLU A 759 -9.04 0.26 25.23
CA GLU A 759 -8.91 -1.17 24.92
C GLU A 759 -7.49 -1.49 24.44
N LEU A 760 -6.99 -2.69 24.79
CA LEU A 760 -5.86 -3.35 24.16
C LEU A 760 -6.39 -4.59 23.44
N GLN A 761 -6.22 -4.64 22.11
CA GLN A 761 -6.59 -5.80 21.31
C GLN A 761 -5.34 -6.50 20.82
N VAL A 762 -5.38 -7.82 20.86
CA VAL A 762 -4.30 -8.69 20.37
C VAL A 762 -4.90 -9.61 19.32
N PHE A 763 -4.21 -9.75 18.20
CA PHE A 763 -4.59 -10.61 17.09
C PHE A 763 -3.45 -11.59 16.83
N GLY A 764 -3.80 -12.84 16.49
CA GLY A 764 -2.83 -13.92 16.43
C GLY A 764 -3.48 -15.30 16.43
N HIS A 765 -2.63 -16.32 16.37
CA HIS A 765 -3.01 -17.73 16.42
C HIS A 765 -2.16 -18.50 17.44
N PRO A 766 -2.59 -19.69 17.88
CA PRO A 766 -1.75 -20.54 18.72
C PRO A 766 -0.39 -20.85 18.07
N ALA A 767 0.68 -20.81 18.86
CA ALA A 767 2.03 -21.12 18.38
C ALA A 767 2.22 -22.58 17.94
N ASP A 768 1.33 -23.47 18.41
CA ASP A 768 1.33 -24.89 18.06
C ASP A 768 0.42 -25.23 16.86
N SER A 769 -0.16 -24.22 16.20
CA SER A 769 -0.97 -24.43 14.99
C SER A 769 -0.09 -24.64 13.76
N PRO A 770 -0.37 -25.65 12.91
CA PRO A 770 0.41 -25.94 11.71
C PRO A 770 0.27 -24.89 10.60
#